data_AF-F4BHR3-F1
#
_entry.id   AF-F4BHR3-F1
#
_cell.length_a   1.000
_cell.length_b   1.000
_cell.length_c   1.000
_cell.angle_alpha   90.00
_cell.angle_beta   90.00
_cell.angle_gamma   90.00
#
_symmetry.space_group_name_H-M   'P 1'
#
loop_
_entity.id
_entity.type
_entity.pdbx_description
1 polymer ?
#
loop_
_entity_poly.entity_id
_entity_poly.type
_entity_poly.pdbx_seq_one_letter_code
_entity_poly.pdbx_strand_id
1 'polypeptide(L)'
;MFFKKNVLIILFLLLIYIISFAGISDDDIFESLLPNRVIAGFLDIRTPSSTTRVDIQKAKADGYNVMIVAYGEIYGDDIGFYTTSVTSTQTVIDKIRDAKKAGMKVLLAVGGSPNTFHPGVKQGATDPKIFGNDLTDAEIKSLANNIVSFLNKNDIDGILFCIKKFTSPDFIAKLSADIKKINAKVIIAAEPEVNNYKLVTTGLSNDYDKAIEDGSIDYLFIQEYNTYPEYDPDFISESYPKIIESINIPIKTKILIEEPTNAVSGGTNTIYHPQGNATESLSTEQAIKLMLPQFEKLKFKPRFAGIAGWSLNTDYAADLYGDSSHNPGAFAKGLSACIYKNTCADIDNQIHGPVIAGVLPLWGKSSSYNISGQQINTTPISISMPKDKEYCDYNPNMCNYNVIIAAYLTYTNSKGFELSFNEENGGSKKVYSQKELKAFIAYMNSKGKHTIISIGGRYSHIDWETINFDDLIKIVQEFGFNGINFDLSSSDIPNNEKIVKVAADKINKLIATLRQGNSSFWLTFSPEWHYIVAPLAKNDKDNIYVNHNYIELLDSVGINKINYIWLNTFADKPSDGILSFYKDKNGEHIKITPADGYAKFLASLAWALTTQAGYDANMPKYDEIDKPLDIPANKLVLMIPATKGTTHGDMMYVLTEKDIKEAVSLMKENEASFAGFAVWSIDFDATNINNGDLGNDYNHKPWSTTAAISDISLPPMVSQLKDQIKSQAKIIPSIQGQQQNIDTGIINYPDRIGSYNADTIINFQGKKYKCKSNLEVKLCNDKGYIPNGLYGYLAWDEINITNQTKVKRKQRKLTAGEIVKYPKFIGNYNVGQIVIAGDRKFECQRQQLCNDKSYRPMGKSGYLAWSDITDDVAHLVTEAKQPRPQGAEYIYPYGIEDYKAGTIVAVGQGLYRCNLGPESSLCTSEAYNPAGKYGTDAWTKIDGK
;
A
#
# COMPACT_ATOMS: atom_id res chain seq x y z
N MET A 1 -68.73 -5.14 9.20
CA MET A 1 -68.17 -4.75 10.51
C MET A 1 -66.82 -5.44 10.64
N PHE A 2 -65.76 -4.73 11.03
CA PHE A 2 -64.32 -5.09 10.94
C PHE A 2 -63.73 -5.11 9.52
N PHE A 3 -63.16 -3.98 9.09
CA PHE A 3 -61.99 -3.82 8.19
C PHE A 3 -61.97 -2.38 7.63
N LYS A 4 -61.70 -1.38 8.49
CA LYS A 4 -61.40 -0.01 8.02
C LYS A 4 -60.66 0.87 9.05
N LYS A 5 -59.97 0.27 10.03
CA LYS A 5 -59.24 1.01 11.07
C LYS A 5 -57.72 0.77 11.14
N ASN A 6 -57.16 -0.18 10.39
CA ASN A 6 -55.71 -0.49 10.45
C ASN A 6 -54.86 0.05 9.28
N VAL A 7 -55.47 0.71 8.29
CA VAL A 7 -54.70 1.32 7.18
C VAL A 7 -54.31 2.77 7.48
N LEU A 8 -55.03 3.45 8.38
CA LEU A 8 -54.76 4.86 8.71
C LEU A 8 -53.61 5.04 9.72
N ILE A 9 -53.31 4.01 10.53
CA ILE A 9 -52.22 4.07 11.54
C ILE A 9 -50.85 3.78 10.90
N ILE A 10 -50.81 2.99 9.83
CA ILE A 10 -49.56 2.71 9.09
C ILE A 10 -49.14 3.90 8.22
N LEU A 11 -50.09 4.69 7.70
CA LEU A 11 -49.77 5.93 6.99
C LEU A 11 -49.29 7.07 7.91
N PHE A 12 -49.72 7.09 9.18
CA PHE A 12 -49.30 8.13 10.13
C PHE A 12 -47.95 7.85 10.80
N LEU A 13 -47.54 6.56 10.91
CA LEU A 13 -46.21 6.18 11.39
C LEU A 13 -45.11 6.32 10.32
N LEU A 14 -45.46 6.28 9.03
CA LEU A 14 -44.54 6.57 7.92
C LEU A 14 -44.27 8.07 7.71
N LEU A 15 -45.13 8.95 8.22
CA LEU A 15 -44.94 10.40 8.17
C LEU A 15 -44.13 10.97 9.35
N ILE A 16 -43.90 10.19 10.42
CA ILE A 16 -43.08 10.60 11.57
C ILE A 16 -41.62 10.15 11.44
N TYR A 17 -41.28 9.29 10.46
CA TYR A 17 -39.90 8.90 10.17
C TYR A 17 -39.16 9.79 9.14
N ILE A 18 -39.79 10.88 8.66
CA ILE A 18 -39.16 11.86 7.75
C ILE A 18 -38.68 13.13 8.48
N ILE A 19 -38.90 13.26 9.79
CA ILE A 19 -38.40 14.40 10.58
C ILE A 19 -37.46 13.87 11.66
N SER A 20 -36.24 13.52 11.26
CA SER A 20 -35.02 13.45 12.11
C SER A 20 -33.77 13.28 11.25
N PHE A 21 -33.60 14.18 10.28
CA PHE A 21 -32.30 14.57 9.71
C PHE A 21 -32.28 16.10 9.60
N ALA A 22 -32.51 16.76 10.73
CA ALA A 22 -32.18 18.17 10.90
C ALA A 22 -30.94 18.22 11.80
N GLY A 23 -29.82 18.68 11.24
CA GLY A 23 -28.57 18.81 11.96
C GLY A 23 -27.34 18.17 11.29
N ILE A 24 -27.29 18.12 9.96
CA ILE A 24 -26.01 18.38 9.30
C ILE A 24 -26.08 19.87 9.02
N SER A 25 -25.20 20.66 9.63
CA SER A 25 -25.04 22.05 9.25
C SER A 25 -24.78 22.05 7.75
N ASP A 26 -25.67 22.67 6.98
CA ASP A 26 -25.33 23.20 5.68
C ASP A 26 -24.10 24.07 5.92
N ASP A 27 -22.91 23.52 5.69
CA ASP A 27 -21.74 24.31 5.36
C ASP A 27 -22.24 25.17 4.19
N ASP A 28 -22.41 26.48 4.43
CA ASP A 28 -22.82 27.46 3.44
C ASP A 28 -22.24 27.10 2.08
N ILE A 29 -23.08 26.56 1.18
CA ILE A 29 -22.74 26.42 -0.22
C ILE A 29 -22.73 27.85 -0.75
N PHE A 30 -21.61 28.55 -0.52
CA PHE A 30 -21.28 29.76 -1.25
C PHE A 30 -21.21 29.34 -2.72
N GLU A 31 -22.28 29.62 -3.46
CA GLU A 31 -22.31 29.52 -4.91
C GLU A 31 -21.13 30.37 -5.42
N SER A 32 -20.06 29.70 -5.89
CA SER A 32 -18.84 30.38 -6.34
C SER A 32 -19.16 31.27 -7.54
N LEU A 33 -18.79 32.56 -7.49
CA LEU A 33 -19.16 33.54 -8.52
C LEU A 33 -18.64 33.13 -9.93
N LEU A 34 -17.33 32.86 -10.05
CA LEU A 34 -16.76 32.06 -11.15
C LEU A 34 -16.54 30.61 -10.71
N PRO A 35 -16.36 29.67 -11.65
CA PRO A 35 -15.94 28.30 -11.32
C PRO A 35 -14.64 28.28 -10.49
N ASN A 36 -14.51 27.31 -9.58
CA ASN A 36 -13.32 27.15 -8.73
C ASN A 36 -12.00 26.99 -9.49
N ARG A 37 -12.08 26.45 -10.73
CA ARG A 37 -10.96 26.31 -11.65
C ARG A 37 -11.30 26.98 -12.97
N VAL A 38 -10.42 27.83 -13.48
CA VAL A 38 -10.71 28.70 -14.61
C VAL A 38 -9.65 28.58 -15.69
N ILE A 39 -10.11 28.42 -16.93
CA ILE A 39 -9.37 28.79 -18.12
C ILE A 39 -10.21 29.86 -18.79
N ALA A 40 -9.75 31.11 -18.69
CA ALA A 40 -10.43 32.27 -19.24
C ALA A 40 -9.80 32.68 -20.57
N GLY A 41 -10.61 33.20 -21.50
CA GLY A 41 -10.12 33.71 -22.77
C GLY A 41 -10.68 35.09 -23.09
N PHE A 42 -9.79 36.03 -23.43
CA PHE A 42 -10.20 37.34 -23.89
C PHE A 42 -10.68 37.27 -25.35
N LEU A 43 -11.87 37.79 -25.63
CA LEU A 43 -12.40 38.00 -26.97
C LEU A 43 -12.21 39.48 -27.34
N ASP A 44 -11.22 39.77 -28.17
CA ASP A 44 -10.92 41.13 -28.63
C ASP A 44 -11.89 41.57 -29.72
N ILE A 45 -12.95 42.28 -29.32
CA ILE A 45 -14.03 42.75 -30.19
C ILE A 45 -13.65 43.94 -31.06
N ARG A 46 -12.46 44.53 -30.87
CA ARG A 46 -11.91 45.58 -31.75
C ARG A 46 -11.52 45.05 -33.12
N THR A 47 -11.45 43.73 -33.25
CA THR A 47 -11.12 43.02 -34.48
C THR A 47 -12.31 42.16 -34.93
N PRO A 48 -13.33 42.75 -35.59
CA PRO A 48 -14.56 42.02 -35.94
C PRO A 48 -14.32 40.78 -36.80
N SER A 49 -13.30 40.82 -37.67
CA SER A 49 -12.96 39.72 -38.58
C SER A 49 -12.52 38.45 -37.84
N SER A 50 -11.63 38.58 -36.84
CA SER A 50 -11.20 37.43 -36.02
C SER A 50 -12.25 37.07 -34.98
N THR A 51 -12.95 38.06 -34.39
CA THR A 51 -14.07 37.84 -33.45
C THR A 51 -15.12 36.91 -34.02
N THR A 52 -15.52 37.15 -35.28
CA THR A 52 -16.55 36.34 -35.95
C THR A 52 -16.13 34.87 -36.08
N ARG A 53 -14.84 34.60 -36.26
CA ARG A 53 -14.26 33.26 -36.45
C ARG A 53 -14.12 32.43 -35.18
N VAL A 54 -14.16 33.04 -34.00
CA VAL A 54 -14.08 32.29 -32.74
C VAL A 54 -15.38 31.51 -32.52
N ASP A 55 -15.37 30.19 -32.66
CA ASP A 55 -16.48 29.33 -32.29
C ASP A 55 -16.48 29.11 -30.77
N ILE A 56 -17.47 29.68 -30.08
CA ILE A 56 -17.55 29.64 -28.62
C ILE A 56 -17.88 28.24 -28.09
N GLN A 57 -18.65 27.44 -28.83
CA GLN A 57 -18.93 26.06 -28.43
C GLN A 57 -17.65 25.22 -28.54
N LYS A 58 -16.87 25.46 -29.59
CA LYS A 58 -15.55 24.84 -29.73
C LYS A 58 -14.59 25.28 -28.63
N ALA A 59 -14.55 26.57 -28.31
CA ALA A 59 -13.72 27.08 -27.21
C ALA A 59 -14.08 26.44 -25.87
N LYS A 60 -15.38 26.30 -25.58
CA LYS A 60 -15.86 25.56 -24.41
C LYS A 60 -15.40 24.10 -24.40
N ALA A 61 -15.53 23.40 -25.53
CA ALA A 61 -15.12 22.01 -25.65
C ALA A 61 -13.61 21.81 -25.51
N ASP A 62 -12.82 22.80 -25.92
CA ASP A 62 -11.35 22.78 -25.87
C ASP A 62 -10.80 23.13 -24.48
N GLY A 63 -11.63 23.69 -23.60
CA GLY A 63 -11.35 23.83 -22.17
C GLY A 63 -11.82 25.14 -21.57
N TYR A 64 -12.04 26.20 -22.35
CA TYR A 64 -12.41 27.50 -21.79
C TYR A 64 -13.74 27.44 -21.04
N ASN A 65 -13.83 28.06 -19.86
CA ASN A 65 -15.07 28.16 -19.08
C ASN A 65 -15.47 29.58 -18.70
N VAL A 66 -14.62 30.56 -19.00
CA VAL A 66 -14.90 32.00 -18.86
C VAL A 66 -14.51 32.70 -20.15
N MET A 67 -15.40 33.55 -20.67
CA MET A 67 -15.12 34.44 -21.79
C MET A 67 -15.07 35.88 -21.28
N ILE A 68 -14.07 36.64 -21.68
CA ILE A 68 -13.91 38.05 -21.30
C ILE A 68 -14.06 38.88 -22.57
N VAL A 69 -15.09 39.72 -22.65
CA VAL A 69 -15.31 40.60 -23.79
C VAL A 69 -14.42 41.83 -23.65
N ALA A 70 -13.43 41.97 -24.53
CA ALA A 70 -12.47 43.07 -24.56
C ALA A 70 -12.72 43.96 -25.79
N TYR A 71 -13.30 45.15 -25.70
CA TYR A 71 -13.58 45.91 -24.47
C TYR A 71 -14.98 46.53 -24.48
N GLY A 72 -15.55 46.72 -23.29
CA GLY A 72 -16.56 47.73 -23.04
C GLY A 72 -15.93 49.13 -23.01
N GLU A 73 -16.75 50.16 -23.10
CA GLU A 73 -16.35 51.56 -22.94
C GLU A 73 -17.19 52.26 -21.87
N ILE A 74 -16.56 53.15 -21.12
CA ILE A 74 -17.20 54.00 -20.13
C ILE A 74 -16.80 55.46 -20.41
N TYR A 75 -17.79 56.32 -20.57
CA TYR A 75 -17.64 57.78 -20.66
C TYR A 75 -18.68 58.45 -19.78
N GLY A 76 -18.25 59.33 -18.87
CA GLY A 76 -19.15 59.93 -17.89
C GLY A 76 -19.67 58.86 -16.94
N ASP A 77 -20.99 58.67 -16.90
CA ASP A 77 -21.65 57.55 -16.23
C ASP A 77 -22.26 56.53 -17.21
N ASP A 78 -22.07 56.71 -18.52
CA ASP A 78 -22.56 55.80 -19.56
C ASP A 78 -21.58 54.64 -19.80
N ILE A 79 -22.14 53.47 -20.13
CA ILE A 79 -21.41 52.24 -20.46
C ILE A 79 -21.93 51.62 -21.76
N GLY A 80 -21.00 51.13 -22.59
CA GLY A 80 -21.28 50.50 -23.88
C GLY A 80 -20.27 49.43 -24.27
N PHE A 81 -20.41 48.89 -25.48
CA PHE A 81 -19.36 48.08 -26.12
C PHE A 81 -18.47 49.00 -26.95
N TYR A 82 -17.15 48.83 -26.89
CA TYR A 82 -16.22 49.61 -27.70
C TYR A 82 -16.21 49.10 -29.15
N THR A 83 -17.11 49.63 -29.97
CA THR A 83 -17.30 49.23 -31.37
C THR A 83 -17.77 50.40 -32.23
N THR A 84 -17.42 50.36 -33.51
CA THR A 84 -17.74 51.41 -34.49
C THR A 84 -19.01 51.14 -35.31
N SER A 85 -19.66 49.97 -35.16
CA SER A 85 -20.86 49.63 -35.95
C SER A 85 -21.90 48.81 -35.18
N VAL A 86 -23.17 48.96 -35.58
CA VAL A 86 -24.32 48.18 -35.05
C VAL A 86 -24.17 46.68 -35.33
N THR A 87 -23.65 46.31 -36.50
CA THR A 87 -23.41 44.91 -36.87
C THR A 87 -22.39 44.25 -35.96
N SER A 88 -21.32 44.98 -35.63
CA SER A 88 -20.33 44.52 -34.66
C SER A 88 -20.93 44.37 -33.26
N THR A 89 -21.79 45.30 -32.81
CA THR A 89 -22.52 45.17 -31.54
C THR A 89 -23.37 43.90 -31.49
N GLN A 90 -24.11 43.62 -32.56
CA GLN A 90 -24.93 42.41 -32.64
C GLN A 90 -24.06 41.14 -32.58
N THR A 91 -22.91 41.14 -33.27
CA THR A 91 -21.96 40.03 -33.22
C THR A 91 -21.48 39.77 -31.80
N VAL A 92 -21.17 40.82 -31.04
CA VAL A 92 -20.75 40.69 -29.63
C VAL A 92 -21.87 40.08 -28.78
N ILE A 93 -23.10 40.59 -28.91
CA ILE A 93 -24.27 40.06 -28.19
C ILE A 93 -24.51 38.58 -28.53
N ASP A 94 -24.32 38.20 -29.80
CA ASP A 94 -24.47 36.81 -30.23
C ASP A 94 -23.39 35.90 -29.63
N LYS A 95 -22.12 36.35 -29.58
CA LYS A 95 -21.03 35.60 -28.90
C LYS A 95 -21.28 35.45 -27.40
N ILE A 96 -21.79 36.49 -26.74
CA ILE A 96 -22.21 36.41 -25.34
C ILE A 96 -23.30 35.34 -25.18
N ARG A 97 -24.34 35.39 -26.01
CA ARG A 97 -25.42 34.38 -25.97
C ARG A 97 -24.90 32.96 -26.18
N ASP A 98 -23.96 32.77 -27.12
CA ASP A 98 -23.34 31.46 -27.37
C ASP A 98 -22.55 30.97 -26.16
N ALA A 99 -21.79 31.85 -25.49
CA ALA A 99 -21.04 31.53 -24.27
C ALA A 99 -22.00 31.10 -23.14
N LYS A 100 -23.06 31.87 -22.91
CA LYS A 100 -24.07 31.57 -21.89
C LYS A 100 -24.78 30.25 -22.18
N LYS A 101 -25.14 29.99 -23.44
CA LYS A 101 -25.72 28.71 -23.88
C LYS A 101 -24.74 27.53 -23.68
N ALA A 102 -23.44 27.76 -23.84
CA ALA A 102 -22.39 26.77 -23.56
C ALA A 102 -22.13 26.55 -22.05
N GLY A 103 -22.77 27.32 -21.17
CA GLY A 103 -22.54 27.28 -19.72
C GLY A 103 -21.22 27.95 -19.31
N MET A 104 -20.72 28.89 -20.10
CA MET A 104 -19.57 29.74 -19.74
C MET A 104 -20.04 30.96 -18.95
N LYS A 105 -19.17 31.47 -18.07
CA LYS A 105 -19.33 32.80 -17.48
C LYS A 105 -18.78 33.85 -18.43
N VAL A 106 -19.37 35.05 -18.39
CA VAL A 106 -18.98 36.16 -19.26
C VAL A 106 -18.66 37.39 -18.43
N LEU A 107 -17.49 37.98 -18.65
CA LEU A 107 -17.09 39.27 -18.06
C LEU A 107 -16.94 40.33 -19.15
N LEU A 108 -17.14 41.60 -18.81
CA LEU A 108 -16.84 42.74 -19.66
C LEU A 108 -15.59 43.45 -19.17
N ALA A 109 -14.54 43.47 -19.99
CA ALA A 109 -13.31 44.20 -19.71
C ALA A 109 -13.47 45.68 -20.08
N VAL A 110 -13.08 46.61 -19.20
CA VAL A 110 -13.03 48.06 -19.47
C VAL A 110 -11.65 48.61 -19.15
N GLY A 111 -11.13 49.52 -19.98
CA GLY A 111 -9.75 49.98 -19.91
C GLY A 111 -8.96 49.53 -21.14
N GLY A 112 -7.83 48.85 -20.93
CA GLY A 112 -6.95 48.34 -21.98
C GLY A 112 -6.09 49.41 -22.65
N SER A 113 -5.50 49.04 -23.80
CA SER A 113 -4.75 49.94 -24.67
C SER A 113 -5.32 49.87 -26.10
N PRO A 114 -6.00 50.92 -26.62
CA PRO A 114 -6.24 52.21 -25.96
C PRO A 114 -7.19 52.10 -24.77
N ASN A 115 -7.06 53.02 -23.79
CA ASN A 115 -7.92 53.04 -22.61
C ASN A 115 -9.37 53.34 -23.00
N THR A 116 -10.31 52.54 -22.52
CA THR A 116 -11.76 52.72 -22.73
C THR A 116 -12.51 53.09 -21.45
N PHE A 117 -11.81 53.36 -20.36
CA PHE A 117 -12.40 53.67 -19.05
C PHE A 117 -12.19 55.16 -18.71
N HIS A 118 -13.23 55.97 -18.93
CA HIS A 118 -13.21 57.43 -18.76
C HIS A 118 -14.35 57.93 -17.84
N PRO A 119 -14.40 57.49 -16.57
CA PRO A 119 -15.47 57.85 -15.65
C PRO A 119 -15.50 59.36 -15.39
N GLY A 120 -16.69 59.96 -15.42
CA GLY A 120 -16.89 61.40 -15.22
C GLY A 120 -16.46 62.29 -16.40
N VAL A 121 -15.92 61.72 -17.47
CA VAL A 121 -15.42 62.46 -18.63
C VAL A 121 -16.38 62.28 -19.81
N LYS A 122 -16.91 63.38 -20.34
CA LYS A 122 -17.75 63.33 -21.55
C LYS A 122 -16.90 62.94 -22.77
N GLN A 123 -17.49 62.21 -23.70
CA GLN A 123 -16.82 61.84 -24.95
C GLN A 123 -16.27 63.07 -25.69
N GLY A 124 -15.01 63.02 -26.08
CA GLY A 124 -14.30 64.13 -26.73
C GLY A 124 -13.75 65.21 -25.78
N ALA A 125 -14.00 65.14 -24.48
CA ALA A 125 -13.34 65.99 -23.48
C ALA A 125 -11.91 65.50 -23.19
N THR A 126 -11.10 66.36 -22.57
CA THR A 126 -9.73 66.01 -22.16
C THR A 126 -9.76 65.15 -20.90
N ASP A 127 -8.99 64.06 -20.90
CA ASP A 127 -8.83 63.20 -19.74
C ASP A 127 -8.19 63.96 -18.55
N PRO A 128 -8.67 63.75 -17.32
CA PRO A 128 -8.00 64.27 -16.13
C PRO A 128 -6.65 63.57 -15.92
N LYS A 129 -5.80 64.17 -15.08
CA LYS A 129 -4.52 63.55 -14.68
C LYS A 129 -4.71 62.25 -13.89
N ILE A 130 -5.76 62.20 -13.05
CA ILE A 130 -6.14 61.06 -12.23
C ILE A 130 -7.65 60.89 -12.36
N PHE A 131 -8.12 59.77 -12.91
CA PHE A 131 -9.55 59.48 -13.00
C PHE A 131 -10.15 59.24 -11.62
N GLY A 132 -11.43 59.60 -11.42
CA GLY A 132 -12.13 59.33 -10.16
C GLY A 132 -11.89 60.33 -9.03
N ASN A 133 -10.86 61.20 -9.12
CA ASN A 133 -10.49 62.08 -8.00
C ASN A 133 -11.54 63.15 -7.68
N ASP A 134 -12.23 63.66 -8.69
CA ASP A 134 -13.17 64.78 -8.55
C ASP A 134 -14.64 64.34 -8.61
N LEU A 135 -14.90 63.03 -8.65
CA LEU A 135 -16.25 62.46 -8.71
C LEU A 135 -16.90 62.43 -7.32
N THR A 136 -18.13 62.92 -7.23
CA THR A 136 -18.94 62.86 -6.01
C THR A 136 -19.51 61.46 -5.78
N ASP A 137 -19.83 61.09 -4.53
CA ASP A 137 -20.43 59.79 -4.21
C ASP A 137 -21.74 59.54 -4.99
N ALA A 138 -22.50 60.59 -5.31
CA ALA A 138 -23.71 60.49 -6.11
C ALA A 138 -23.42 60.09 -7.57
N GLU A 139 -22.36 60.63 -8.16
CA GLU A 139 -21.93 60.30 -9.52
C GLU A 139 -21.33 58.88 -9.59
N ILE A 140 -20.55 58.48 -8.58
CA ILE A 140 -20.02 57.11 -8.46
C ILE A 140 -21.18 56.11 -8.39
N LYS A 141 -22.22 56.40 -7.59
CA LYS A 141 -23.41 55.57 -7.48
C LYS A 141 -24.23 55.54 -8.77
N SER A 142 -24.31 56.65 -9.52
CA SER A 142 -24.95 56.69 -10.84
C SER A 142 -24.25 55.73 -11.81
N LEU A 143 -22.92 55.85 -11.91
CA LEU A 143 -22.09 54.96 -12.73
C LEU A 143 -22.25 53.49 -12.32
N ALA A 144 -22.23 53.18 -11.02
CA ALA A 144 -22.45 51.83 -10.53
C ALA A 144 -23.80 51.24 -10.98
N ASN A 145 -24.89 52.02 -10.91
CA ASN A 145 -26.21 51.60 -11.39
C ASN A 145 -26.22 51.35 -12.91
N ASN A 146 -25.57 52.21 -13.68
CA ASN A 146 -25.50 52.08 -15.13
C ASN A 146 -24.68 50.84 -15.55
N ILE A 147 -23.56 50.57 -14.87
CA ILE A 147 -22.79 49.34 -15.04
C ILE A 147 -23.68 48.12 -14.79
N VAL A 148 -24.32 48.01 -13.63
CA VAL A 148 -25.15 46.85 -13.29
C VAL A 148 -26.32 46.68 -14.27
N SER A 149 -26.95 47.79 -14.67
CA SER A 149 -28.05 47.77 -15.64
C SER A 149 -27.59 47.26 -17.01
N PHE A 150 -26.41 47.67 -17.47
CA PHE A 150 -25.83 47.22 -18.73
C PHE A 150 -25.44 45.75 -18.70
N LEU A 151 -24.80 45.30 -17.62
CA LEU A 151 -24.43 43.89 -17.44
C LEU A 151 -25.67 42.99 -17.47
N ASN A 152 -26.70 43.34 -16.70
CA ASN A 152 -27.97 42.60 -16.66
C ASN A 152 -28.67 42.57 -18.01
N LYS A 153 -28.69 43.71 -18.74
CA LYS A 153 -29.31 43.81 -20.06
C LYS A 153 -28.69 42.86 -21.08
N ASN A 154 -27.39 42.60 -20.97
CA ASN A 154 -26.63 41.81 -21.94
C ASN A 154 -26.28 40.40 -21.42
N ASP A 155 -26.83 39.97 -20.28
CA ASP A 155 -26.54 38.67 -19.64
C ASP A 155 -25.03 38.43 -19.34
N ILE A 156 -24.34 39.50 -18.94
CA ILE A 156 -22.93 39.49 -18.55
C ILE A 156 -22.84 39.31 -17.04
N ASP A 157 -22.00 38.38 -16.57
CA ASP A 157 -21.89 38.01 -15.16
C ASP A 157 -21.04 38.99 -14.33
N GLY A 158 -20.22 39.83 -14.97
CA GLY A 158 -19.40 40.79 -14.24
C GLY A 158 -18.57 41.74 -15.08
N ILE A 159 -17.76 42.53 -14.37
CA ILE A 159 -16.85 43.54 -14.93
C ILE A 159 -15.40 43.21 -14.56
N LEU A 160 -14.49 43.38 -15.51
CA LEU A 160 -13.05 43.30 -15.33
C LEU A 160 -12.45 44.68 -15.56
N PHE A 161 -11.79 45.24 -14.55
CA PHE A 161 -11.07 46.51 -14.66
C PHE A 161 -9.65 46.25 -15.21
N CYS A 162 -9.39 46.69 -16.44
CA CYS A 162 -8.11 46.56 -17.14
C CYS A 162 -7.43 47.94 -17.28
N ILE A 163 -7.40 48.73 -16.21
CA ILE A 163 -7.08 50.17 -16.26
C ILE A 163 -5.59 50.38 -16.53
N LYS A 164 -5.26 51.11 -17.61
CA LYS A 164 -3.89 51.48 -18.00
C LYS A 164 -3.59 52.98 -17.82
N LYS A 165 -4.23 53.61 -16.84
CA LYS A 165 -4.18 55.05 -16.52
C LYS A 165 -4.24 55.28 -15.01
N PHE A 166 -3.64 56.38 -14.56
CA PHE A 166 -3.72 56.79 -13.14
C PHE A 166 -5.18 57.01 -12.73
N THR A 167 -5.62 56.26 -11.74
CA THR A 167 -7.00 56.28 -11.22
C THR A 167 -6.97 56.30 -9.70
N SER A 168 -7.87 57.06 -9.08
CA SER A 168 -7.93 57.15 -7.63
C SER A 168 -8.26 55.77 -7.00
N PRO A 169 -7.45 55.25 -6.06
CA PRO A 169 -7.75 53.99 -5.36
C PRO A 169 -9.09 54.04 -4.60
N ASP A 170 -9.40 55.20 -4.01
CA ASP A 170 -10.65 55.44 -3.30
C ASP A 170 -11.86 55.32 -4.22
N PHE A 171 -11.72 55.81 -5.46
CA PHE A 171 -12.77 55.73 -6.46
C PHE A 171 -13.05 54.27 -6.87
N ILE A 172 -12.00 53.49 -7.17
CA ILE A 172 -12.17 52.07 -7.56
C ILE A 172 -12.82 51.27 -6.42
N ALA A 173 -12.38 51.48 -5.18
CA ALA A 173 -12.94 50.82 -4.01
C ALA A 173 -14.43 51.17 -3.81
N LYS A 174 -14.78 52.47 -3.87
CA LYS A 174 -16.18 52.93 -3.75
C LYS A 174 -17.06 52.42 -4.88
N LEU A 175 -16.60 52.52 -6.12
CA LEU A 175 -17.34 52.03 -7.29
C LEU A 175 -17.61 50.53 -7.17
N SER A 176 -16.60 49.75 -6.79
CA SER A 176 -16.74 48.31 -6.62
C SER A 176 -17.72 47.96 -5.49
N ALA A 177 -17.63 48.65 -4.36
CA ALA A 177 -18.55 48.47 -3.24
C ALA A 177 -19.99 48.84 -3.62
N ASP A 178 -20.20 49.91 -4.37
CA ASP A 178 -21.53 50.33 -4.81
C ASP A 178 -22.13 49.38 -5.85
N ILE A 179 -21.33 48.84 -6.79
CA ILE A 179 -21.75 47.75 -7.70
C ILE A 179 -22.24 46.54 -6.88
N LYS A 180 -21.47 46.10 -5.87
CA LYS A 180 -21.85 44.97 -5.00
C LYS A 180 -23.10 45.26 -4.16
N LYS A 181 -23.31 46.49 -3.71
CA LYS A 181 -24.54 46.88 -2.99
C LYS A 181 -25.78 46.77 -3.88
N ILE A 182 -25.64 47.11 -5.17
CA ILE A 182 -26.74 47.03 -6.14
C ILE A 182 -27.00 45.56 -6.49
N ASN A 183 -25.95 44.78 -6.76
CA ASN A 183 -26.06 43.36 -7.05
C ASN A 183 -24.82 42.59 -6.56
N ALA A 184 -24.97 41.87 -5.44
CA ALA A 184 -23.90 41.09 -4.83
C ALA A 184 -23.38 39.93 -5.72
N LYS A 185 -24.17 39.51 -6.73
CA LYS A 185 -23.80 38.43 -7.67
C LYS A 185 -22.91 38.91 -8.82
N VAL A 186 -22.78 40.22 -9.04
CA VAL A 186 -21.88 40.76 -10.07
C VAL A 186 -20.45 40.43 -9.69
N ILE A 187 -19.73 39.78 -10.60
CA ILE A 187 -18.29 39.53 -10.43
C ILE A 187 -17.54 40.83 -10.66
N ILE A 188 -16.65 41.17 -9.74
CA ILE A 188 -15.73 42.29 -9.88
C ILE A 188 -14.32 41.71 -9.95
N ALA A 189 -13.66 41.93 -11.08
CA ALA A 189 -12.29 41.49 -11.30
C ALA A 189 -11.39 42.67 -11.66
N ALA A 190 -10.08 42.50 -11.45
CA ALA A 190 -9.06 43.44 -11.90
C ALA A 190 -7.96 42.72 -12.68
N GLU A 191 -7.41 43.39 -13.68
CA GLU A 191 -6.27 42.94 -14.50
C GLU A 191 -5.06 43.87 -14.26
N PRO A 192 -4.34 43.71 -13.13
CA PRO A 192 -3.12 44.45 -12.87
C PRO A 192 -1.92 43.90 -13.66
N GLU A 193 -0.98 44.78 -13.98
CA GLU A 193 0.39 44.41 -14.38
C GLU A 193 1.25 44.15 -13.15
N VAL A 194 2.36 43.43 -13.32
CA VAL A 194 3.35 43.21 -12.26
C VAL A 194 4.55 44.13 -12.46
N ASN A 195 4.85 44.95 -11.46
CA ASN A 195 6.07 45.76 -11.44
C ASN A 195 6.75 45.66 -10.07
N ASN A 196 7.98 45.12 -10.03
CA ASN A 196 8.72 44.83 -8.79
C ASN A 196 7.87 44.06 -7.77
N TYR A 197 7.15 43.04 -8.23
CA TYR A 197 6.24 42.20 -7.43
C TYR A 197 5.05 42.95 -6.80
N LYS A 198 4.74 44.17 -7.27
CA LYS A 198 3.53 44.90 -6.91
C LYS A 198 2.54 44.89 -8.06
N LEU A 199 1.26 44.93 -7.72
CA LEU A 199 0.17 45.04 -8.67
C LEU A 199 0.00 46.52 -9.06
N VAL A 200 0.08 46.82 -10.36
CA VAL A 200 -0.02 48.19 -10.87
C VAL A 200 -1.03 48.32 -12.01
N THR A 201 -1.65 49.49 -12.13
CA THR A 201 -2.46 49.88 -13.30
C THR A 201 -1.59 50.45 -14.41
N THR A 202 -0.64 51.31 -14.05
CA THR A 202 0.31 51.93 -14.98
C THR A 202 1.54 52.43 -14.22
N GLY A 203 2.72 52.26 -14.80
CA GLY A 203 3.97 52.74 -14.20
C GLY A 203 4.22 52.14 -12.82
N LEU A 204 4.16 52.98 -11.78
CA LEU A 204 4.29 52.57 -10.37
C LEU A 204 2.98 52.74 -9.58
N SER A 205 1.86 52.99 -10.26
CA SER A 205 0.57 53.28 -9.62
C SER A 205 -0.13 52.00 -9.19
N ASN A 206 -0.40 51.87 -7.91
CA ASN A 206 -1.00 50.72 -7.24
C ASN A 206 -2.51 50.96 -6.98
N ASP A 207 -3.23 51.37 -8.03
CA ASP A 207 -4.58 51.93 -7.88
C ASP A 207 -5.62 50.89 -7.40
N TYR A 208 -5.35 49.60 -7.60
CA TYR A 208 -6.24 48.53 -7.16
C TYR A 208 -6.15 48.22 -5.67
N ASP A 209 -5.08 48.62 -4.99
CA ASP A 209 -4.71 48.09 -3.68
C ASP A 209 -5.84 48.18 -2.67
N LYS A 210 -6.45 49.36 -2.55
CA LYS A 210 -7.55 49.58 -1.61
C LYS A 210 -8.76 48.69 -1.89
N ALA A 211 -9.15 48.54 -3.16
CA ALA A 211 -10.28 47.70 -3.54
C ALA A 211 -10.00 46.20 -3.29
N ILE A 212 -8.74 45.78 -3.44
CA ILE A 212 -8.27 44.43 -3.14
C ILE A 212 -8.32 44.18 -1.63
N GLU A 213 -7.74 45.07 -0.82
CA GLU A 213 -7.68 44.95 0.64
C GLU A 213 -9.06 44.97 1.29
N ASP A 214 -9.97 45.81 0.78
CA ASP A 214 -11.39 45.85 1.20
C ASP A 214 -12.13 44.55 0.81
N GLY A 215 -11.53 43.69 -0.02
CA GLY A 215 -12.11 42.46 -0.53
C GLY A 215 -13.30 42.72 -1.45
N SER A 216 -13.29 43.85 -2.16
CA SER A 216 -14.29 44.19 -3.17
C SER A 216 -13.96 43.59 -4.54
N ILE A 217 -12.70 43.20 -4.76
CA ILE A 217 -12.25 42.43 -5.92
C ILE A 217 -12.37 40.93 -5.64
N ASP A 218 -13.16 40.23 -6.46
CA ASP A 218 -13.35 38.77 -6.36
C ASP A 218 -12.22 38.00 -7.06
N TYR A 219 -11.71 38.52 -8.18
CA TYR A 219 -10.68 37.86 -9.00
C TYR A 219 -9.60 38.84 -9.48
N LEU A 220 -8.35 38.39 -9.44
CA LEU A 220 -7.20 39.06 -10.03
C LEU A 220 -6.73 38.27 -11.24
N PHE A 221 -6.68 38.91 -12.40
CA PHE A 221 -6.11 38.42 -13.64
C PHE A 221 -4.73 39.05 -13.76
N ILE A 222 -3.72 38.42 -13.16
CA ILE A 222 -2.39 39.02 -13.08
C ILE A 222 -1.74 38.90 -14.45
N GLN A 223 -1.51 40.04 -15.10
CA GLN A 223 -0.85 40.10 -16.39
C GLN A 223 0.65 39.88 -16.20
N GLU A 224 1.13 38.68 -16.51
CA GLU A 224 2.54 38.29 -16.42
C GLU A 224 3.16 38.22 -17.81
N TYR A 225 2.94 39.25 -18.61
CA TYR A 225 3.59 39.44 -19.91
C TYR A 225 3.66 40.93 -20.30
N ASN A 226 4.58 41.25 -21.20
CA ASN A 226 5.01 42.58 -21.69
C ASN A 226 6.01 43.34 -20.81
N THR A 227 6.23 42.94 -19.57
CA THR A 227 7.17 43.57 -18.62
C THR A 227 8.35 42.65 -18.34
N TYR A 228 9.55 43.20 -18.18
CA TYR A 228 10.70 42.41 -17.75
C TYR A 228 10.53 41.97 -16.28
N PRO A 229 10.79 40.71 -15.87
CA PRO A 229 11.40 39.59 -16.62
C PRO A 229 10.40 38.50 -17.09
N GLU A 230 9.18 38.84 -17.46
CA GLU A 230 8.06 37.91 -17.70
C GLU A 230 8.25 36.93 -18.88
N TYR A 231 9.34 37.03 -19.65
CA TYR A 231 9.71 35.98 -20.59
C TYR A 231 10.28 34.73 -19.90
N ASP A 232 10.69 34.83 -18.63
CA ASP A 232 11.23 33.73 -17.84
C ASP A 232 10.09 32.90 -17.24
N PRO A 233 9.95 31.61 -17.61
CA PRO A 233 8.91 30.75 -17.05
C PRO A 233 8.91 30.70 -15.51
N ASP A 234 10.07 30.77 -14.86
CA ASP A 234 10.14 30.67 -13.39
C ASP A 234 9.41 31.83 -12.69
N PHE A 235 9.27 32.97 -13.38
CA PHE A 235 8.55 34.15 -12.89
C PHE A 235 7.13 33.81 -12.44
N ILE A 236 6.41 32.95 -13.16
CA ILE A 236 5.02 32.54 -12.84
C ILE A 236 4.89 32.03 -11.40
N SER A 237 5.81 31.17 -10.98
CA SER A 237 5.77 30.59 -9.64
C SER A 237 6.41 31.48 -8.57
N GLU A 238 7.37 32.33 -8.97
CA GLU A 238 8.13 33.21 -8.09
C GLU A 238 7.34 34.47 -7.72
N SER A 239 6.62 35.06 -8.66
CA SER A 239 5.83 36.28 -8.49
C SER A 239 4.70 36.08 -7.49
N TYR A 240 4.01 34.93 -7.57
CA TYR A 240 2.80 34.62 -6.84
C TYR A 240 2.92 34.83 -5.31
N PRO A 241 3.87 34.19 -4.59
CA PRO A 241 4.02 34.43 -3.15
C PRO A 241 4.43 35.86 -2.83
N LYS A 242 5.31 36.48 -3.63
CA LYS A 242 5.80 37.84 -3.40
C LYS A 242 4.71 38.89 -3.56
N ILE A 243 3.82 38.72 -4.53
CA ILE A 243 2.65 39.58 -4.72
C ILE A 243 1.72 39.48 -3.51
N ILE A 244 1.40 38.26 -3.06
CA ILE A 244 0.55 38.03 -1.88
C ILE A 244 1.16 38.60 -0.60
N GLU A 245 2.49 38.61 -0.47
CA GLU A 245 3.18 39.24 0.66
C GLU A 245 3.19 40.78 0.56
N SER A 246 3.26 41.32 -0.66
CA SER A 246 3.35 42.77 -0.89
C SER A 246 2.04 43.52 -0.63
N ILE A 247 0.90 42.86 -0.87
CA ILE A 247 -0.45 43.40 -0.70
C ILE A 247 -1.28 42.36 0.05
N ASN A 248 -2.05 42.79 1.06
CA ASN A 248 -2.87 41.90 1.87
C ASN A 248 -4.11 41.39 1.08
N ILE A 249 -3.91 40.49 0.12
CA ILE A 249 -4.96 39.93 -0.73
C ILE A 249 -5.85 39.00 0.12
N PRO A 250 -7.16 39.29 0.28
CA PRO A 250 -8.06 38.44 1.04
C PRO A 250 -8.14 37.02 0.47
N ILE A 251 -8.34 36.02 1.32
CA ILE A 251 -8.36 34.60 0.88
C ILE A 251 -9.51 34.25 -0.09
N LYS A 252 -10.59 35.04 -0.02
CA LYS A 252 -11.74 34.95 -0.92
C LYS A 252 -11.42 35.44 -2.33
N THR A 253 -10.44 36.35 -2.48
CA THR A 253 -10.00 36.86 -3.77
C THR A 253 -9.14 35.80 -4.44
N LYS A 254 -9.55 35.38 -5.63
CA LYS A 254 -8.86 34.36 -6.42
C LYS A 254 -7.92 34.99 -7.45
N ILE A 255 -6.88 34.27 -7.82
CA ILE A 255 -5.81 34.72 -8.70
C ILE A 255 -5.75 33.79 -9.91
N LEU A 256 -5.77 34.39 -11.10
CA LEU A 256 -5.43 33.76 -12.36
C LEU A 256 -4.14 34.38 -12.88
N ILE A 257 -3.28 33.56 -13.44
CA ILE A 257 -2.12 34.04 -14.19
C ILE A 257 -2.59 34.28 -15.62
N GLU A 258 -2.33 35.45 -16.18
CA GLU A 258 -2.66 35.77 -17.56
C GLU A 258 -1.41 35.73 -18.44
N GLU A 259 -1.51 34.98 -19.53
CA GLU A 259 -0.44 34.78 -20.51
C GLU A 259 -0.98 34.97 -21.94
N PRO A 260 -0.12 35.30 -22.93
CA PRO A 260 -0.50 35.27 -24.32
C PRO A 260 -0.91 33.84 -24.75
N THR A 261 -1.87 33.71 -25.67
CA THR A 261 -2.30 32.38 -26.19
C THR A 261 -1.39 31.84 -27.29
N ASN A 262 -0.62 32.72 -27.93
CA ASN A 262 0.42 32.40 -28.90
C ASN A 262 1.47 33.53 -29.00
N ALA A 263 2.51 33.31 -29.79
CA ALA A 263 3.64 34.24 -29.94
C ALA A 263 3.29 35.61 -30.54
N VAL A 264 2.16 35.74 -31.25
CA VAL A 264 1.73 36.99 -31.89
C VAL A 264 0.75 37.81 -31.06
N SER A 265 0.35 37.31 -29.88
CA SER A 265 -0.69 37.95 -29.06
C SER A 265 -0.16 39.03 -28.11
N GLY A 266 1.15 39.03 -27.81
CA GLY A 266 1.80 39.96 -26.88
C GLY A 266 3.00 40.67 -27.51
N GLY A 267 3.70 41.43 -26.69
CA GLY A 267 4.99 42.05 -27.01
C GLY A 267 6.13 41.03 -26.99
N THR A 268 7.36 41.52 -26.81
CA THR A 268 8.54 40.65 -26.81
C THR A 268 8.83 40.02 -25.45
N ASN A 269 8.43 40.64 -24.34
CA ASN A 269 8.64 40.09 -23.00
C ASN A 269 7.52 39.10 -22.64
N THR A 270 7.54 37.92 -23.24
CA THR A 270 6.54 36.87 -22.99
C THR A 270 7.22 35.52 -23.01
N ILE A 271 6.62 34.51 -22.40
CA ILE A 271 7.15 33.14 -22.40
C ILE A 271 7.39 32.57 -23.82
N TYR A 272 6.75 33.14 -24.84
CA TYR A 272 6.91 32.73 -26.23
C TYR A 272 8.20 33.22 -26.88
N HIS A 273 8.86 34.22 -26.30
CA HIS A 273 10.08 34.82 -26.84
C HIS A 273 11.17 34.74 -25.79
N PRO A 274 11.91 33.63 -25.71
CA PRO A 274 12.98 33.44 -24.73
C PRO A 274 13.96 34.62 -24.74
N GLN A 275 14.33 35.10 -23.55
CA GLN A 275 15.20 36.28 -23.39
C GLN A 275 14.64 37.58 -24.01
N GLY A 276 13.34 37.64 -24.30
CA GLY A 276 12.73 38.77 -24.99
C GLY A 276 13.05 38.84 -26.49
N ASN A 277 13.52 37.75 -27.10
CA ASN A 277 13.93 37.73 -28.51
C ASN A 277 12.79 37.30 -29.45
N ALA A 278 12.14 38.27 -30.10
CA ALA A 278 11.04 38.01 -31.05
C ALA A 278 11.46 37.29 -32.34
N THR A 279 12.76 37.07 -32.59
CA THR A 279 13.23 36.25 -33.72
C THR A 279 13.24 34.75 -33.41
N GLU A 280 13.10 34.39 -32.14
CA GLU A 280 13.13 33.01 -31.64
C GLU A 280 11.80 32.68 -30.94
N SER A 281 10.71 32.66 -31.71
CA SER A 281 9.38 32.39 -31.14
C SER A 281 9.12 30.90 -30.93
N LEU A 282 8.55 30.57 -29.78
CA LEU A 282 8.05 29.24 -29.45
C LEU A 282 6.64 29.02 -30.01
N SER A 283 6.32 27.78 -30.35
CA SER A 283 4.93 27.33 -30.52
C SER A 283 4.19 27.32 -29.18
N THR A 284 2.85 27.37 -29.21
CA THR A 284 2.02 27.25 -28.00
C THR A 284 2.27 25.97 -27.24
N GLU A 285 2.49 24.84 -27.92
CA GLU A 285 2.83 23.58 -27.26
C GLU A 285 4.20 23.62 -26.55
N GLN A 286 5.18 24.36 -27.10
CA GLN A 286 6.47 24.56 -26.44
C GLN A 286 6.36 25.49 -25.25
N ALA A 287 5.63 26.61 -25.37
CA ALA A 287 5.36 27.51 -24.26
C ALA A 287 4.62 26.80 -23.10
N ILE A 288 3.60 25.99 -23.41
CA ILE A 288 2.88 25.19 -22.40
C ILE A 288 3.80 24.25 -21.63
N LYS A 289 4.76 23.59 -22.30
CA LYS A 289 5.74 22.74 -21.61
C LYS A 289 6.58 23.51 -20.59
N LEU A 290 6.79 24.81 -20.79
CA LEU A 290 7.50 25.68 -19.85
C LEU A 290 6.58 26.16 -18.71
N MET A 291 5.29 26.38 -18.98
CA MET A 291 4.30 26.79 -17.96
C MET A 291 3.92 25.66 -16.99
N LEU A 292 3.79 24.41 -17.48
CA LEU A 292 3.29 23.28 -16.69
C LEU A 292 4.06 23.02 -15.38
N PRO A 293 5.42 23.04 -15.35
CA PRO A 293 6.19 22.93 -14.10
C PRO A 293 5.91 24.06 -13.09
N GLN A 294 5.50 25.23 -13.57
CA GLN A 294 5.23 26.39 -12.72
C GLN A 294 3.84 26.27 -12.11
N PHE A 295 2.84 25.87 -12.89
CA PHE A 295 1.51 25.57 -12.38
C PHE A 295 1.49 24.36 -11.44
N GLU A 296 2.41 23.41 -11.59
CA GLU A 296 2.60 22.32 -10.62
C GLU A 296 2.90 22.85 -9.21
N LYS A 297 3.71 23.93 -9.12
CA LYS A 297 4.02 24.62 -7.86
C LYS A 297 2.83 25.42 -7.30
N LEU A 298 1.92 25.89 -8.16
CA LEU A 298 0.80 26.77 -7.78
C LEU A 298 -0.53 26.05 -7.56
N LYS A 299 -0.77 24.88 -8.15
CA LYS A 299 -2.10 24.27 -8.27
C LYS A 299 -2.85 24.08 -6.94
N PHE A 300 -2.17 23.95 -5.80
CA PHE A 300 -2.80 23.85 -4.47
C PHE A 300 -2.69 25.10 -3.61
N LYS A 301 -2.13 26.19 -4.14
CA LYS A 301 -2.17 27.48 -3.44
C LYS A 301 -3.63 27.94 -3.36
N PRO A 302 -4.10 28.42 -2.20
CA PRO A 302 -5.53 28.56 -1.92
C PRO A 302 -6.22 29.71 -2.68
N ARG A 303 -5.45 30.67 -3.19
CA ARG A 303 -5.97 31.75 -4.06
C ARG A 303 -5.85 31.40 -5.54
N PHE A 304 -5.02 30.43 -5.95
CA PHE A 304 -4.82 30.09 -7.36
C PHE A 304 -6.07 29.42 -7.95
N ALA A 305 -6.69 30.08 -8.92
CA ALA A 305 -7.90 29.60 -9.61
C ALA A 305 -7.62 29.11 -11.03
N GLY A 306 -6.51 29.50 -11.66
CA GLY A 306 -6.12 28.97 -12.96
C GLY A 306 -5.42 29.99 -13.83
N ILE A 307 -5.78 30.01 -15.11
CA ILE A 307 -5.08 30.79 -16.14
C ILE A 307 -6.06 31.56 -17.03
N ALA A 308 -5.63 32.71 -17.54
CA ALA A 308 -6.31 33.48 -18.57
C ALA A 308 -5.41 33.62 -19.80
N GLY A 309 -6.03 33.62 -20.98
CA GLY A 309 -5.34 33.74 -22.25
C GLY A 309 -5.72 35.01 -23.01
N TRP A 310 -4.75 35.87 -23.30
CA TRP A 310 -4.87 36.92 -24.32
C TRP A 310 -4.33 36.39 -25.65
N SER A 311 -5.14 35.96 -26.62
CA SER A 311 -6.61 36.04 -26.69
C SER A 311 -7.23 34.84 -27.42
N LEU A 312 -8.55 34.69 -27.34
CA LEU A 312 -9.30 33.73 -28.16
C LEU A 312 -9.17 34.03 -29.66
N ASN A 313 -9.03 35.30 -30.06
CA ASN A 313 -8.91 35.70 -31.45
C ASN A 313 -7.64 35.10 -32.07
N THR A 314 -6.54 35.16 -31.34
CA THR A 314 -5.26 34.60 -31.75
C THR A 314 -5.18 33.10 -31.51
N ASP A 315 -5.91 32.53 -30.55
CA ASP A 315 -5.96 31.08 -30.35
C ASP A 315 -6.82 30.36 -31.41
N TYR A 316 -7.80 31.01 -32.04
CA TYR A 316 -8.71 30.38 -33.03
C TYR A 316 -8.65 30.96 -34.44
N ALA A 317 -8.05 32.15 -34.62
CA ALA A 317 -7.90 32.82 -35.91
C ALA A 317 -6.49 33.40 -36.09
N ALA A 318 -5.47 32.69 -35.59
CA ALA A 318 -4.05 33.04 -35.62
C ALA A 318 -3.52 33.42 -37.01
N ASP A 319 -4.05 32.82 -38.07
CA ASP A 319 -3.67 33.09 -39.45
C ASP A 319 -3.95 34.54 -39.87
N LEU A 320 -4.97 35.20 -39.28
CA LEU A 320 -5.23 36.63 -39.49
C LEU A 320 -4.17 37.54 -38.85
N TYR A 321 -3.35 36.97 -37.97
CA TYR A 321 -2.26 37.64 -37.26
C TYR A 321 -0.88 37.16 -37.73
N GLY A 322 -0.82 36.38 -38.82
CA GLY A 322 0.44 35.93 -39.43
C GLY A 322 0.96 34.58 -38.93
N ASP A 323 0.25 33.89 -38.02
CA ASP A 323 0.61 32.54 -37.57
C ASP A 323 -0.33 31.50 -38.16
N SER A 324 -0.04 31.09 -39.39
CA SER A 324 -0.82 30.04 -40.09
C SER A 324 -0.57 28.61 -39.57
N SER A 325 0.43 28.43 -38.71
CA SER A 325 0.81 27.12 -38.16
C SER A 325 0.15 26.80 -36.82
N HIS A 326 -0.46 27.79 -36.16
CA HIS A 326 -1.12 27.62 -34.88
C HIS A 326 -2.27 26.62 -34.94
N ASN A 327 -2.32 25.71 -33.96
CA ASN A 327 -3.42 24.77 -33.80
C ASN A 327 -4.58 25.43 -33.01
N PRO A 328 -5.80 25.54 -33.57
CA PRO A 328 -6.89 26.19 -32.86
C PRO A 328 -7.19 25.56 -31.49
N GLY A 329 -7.23 26.39 -30.45
CA GLY A 329 -7.51 25.95 -29.08
C GLY A 329 -6.34 25.26 -28.37
N ALA A 330 -5.12 25.34 -28.91
CA ALA A 330 -3.94 24.67 -28.34
C ALA A 330 -3.67 25.11 -26.90
N PHE A 331 -3.88 26.39 -26.58
CA PHE A 331 -3.66 26.95 -25.25
C PHE A 331 -4.51 26.25 -24.19
N ALA A 332 -5.83 26.25 -24.36
CA ALA A 332 -6.75 25.61 -23.40
C ALA A 332 -6.57 24.08 -23.35
N LYS A 333 -6.35 23.42 -24.49
CA LYS A 333 -6.17 21.95 -24.53
C LYS A 333 -4.96 21.52 -23.73
N GLY A 334 -3.82 22.17 -23.94
CA GLY A 334 -2.57 21.78 -23.27
C GLY A 334 -2.57 22.05 -21.77
N LEU A 335 -3.41 22.98 -21.28
CA LEU A 335 -3.47 23.34 -19.87
C LEU A 335 -4.66 22.72 -19.11
N SER A 336 -5.66 22.18 -19.81
CA SER A 336 -6.89 21.63 -19.20
C SER A 336 -6.64 20.53 -18.17
N ALA A 337 -5.69 19.61 -18.43
CA ALA A 337 -5.37 18.56 -17.46
C ALA A 337 -4.78 19.13 -16.16
N CYS A 338 -3.89 20.13 -16.28
CA CYS A 338 -3.32 20.81 -15.13
C CYS A 338 -4.38 21.56 -14.33
N ILE A 339 -5.15 22.43 -14.98
CA ILE A 339 -6.08 23.33 -14.29
C ILE A 339 -7.29 22.60 -13.72
N TYR A 340 -7.87 21.64 -14.47
CA TYR A 340 -9.10 20.97 -14.05
C TYR A 340 -8.87 19.66 -13.30
N LYS A 341 -7.76 18.96 -13.56
CA LYS A 341 -7.47 17.65 -12.94
C LYS A 341 -6.27 17.68 -12.00
N ASN A 342 -5.63 18.84 -11.82
CA ASN A 342 -4.39 19.01 -11.05
C ASN A 342 -3.25 18.12 -11.56
N THR A 343 -3.25 17.78 -12.85
CA THR A 343 -2.22 16.96 -13.50
C THR A 343 -1.38 17.86 -14.40
N CYS A 344 -0.38 18.54 -13.84
CA CYS A 344 0.45 19.49 -14.58
C CYS A 344 1.75 18.87 -15.09
N ALA A 345 2.35 17.97 -14.32
CA ALA A 345 3.45 17.13 -14.76
C ALA A 345 3.08 15.65 -14.62
N ASP A 346 3.78 14.80 -15.37
CA ASP A 346 3.77 13.36 -15.09
C ASP A 346 4.32 13.17 -13.67
N ILE A 347 3.47 12.68 -12.77
CA ILE A 347 3.90 12.33 -11.42
C ILE A 347 4.79 11.11 -11.57
N ASP A 348 6.10 11.31 -11.37
CA ASP A 348 7.02 10.18 -11.30
C ASP A 348 6.62 9.33 -10.09
N ASN A 349 6.18 8.10 -10.36
CA ASN A 349 5.76 7.17 -9.32
C ASN A 349 6.97 6.51 -8.63
N GLN A 350 8.20 6.79 -9.07
CA GLN A 350 9.43 6.30 -8.45
C GLN A 350 9.92 7.26 -7.36
N ILE A 351 10.29 6.71 -6.21
CA ILE A 351 11.00 7.49 -5.18
C ILE A 351 12.45 7.64 -5.62
N HIS A 352 12.89 8.87 -5.82
CA HIS A 352 14.28 9.22 -6.03
C HIS A 352 14.96 9.44 -4.69
N GLY A 353 15.98 8.64 -4.37
CA GLY A 353 16.71 8.72 -3.10
C GLY A 353 16.15 7.78 -2.01
N PRO A 354 16.41 8.06 -0.72
CA PRO A 354 15.94 7.21 0.37
C PRO A 354 14.42 7.23 0.50
N VAL A 355 13.85 6.06 0.78
CA VAL A 355 12.47 5.95 1.24
C VAL A 355 12.39 6.52 2.66
N ILE A 356 11.49 7.47 2.86
CA ILE A 356 11.20 8.14 4.13
C ILE A 356 9.70 7.93 4.36
N ALA A 357 9.38 6.81 5.02
CA ALA A 357 8.02 6.40 5.30
C ALA A 357 7.61 6.72 6.73
N GLY A 358 6.35 7.08 6.93
CA GLY A 358 5.80 7.32 8.27
C GLY A 358 4.44 6.67 8.41
N VAL A 359 4.21 6.00 9.54
CA VAL A 359 2.90 5.44 9.85
C VAL A 359 2.04 6.50 10.52
N LEU A 360 0.90 6.82 9.90
CA LEU A 360 -0.11 7.75 10.39
C LEU A 360 -1.23 6.97 11.12
N PRO A 361 -1.33 7.07 12.45
CA PRO A 361 -2.41 6.42 13.19
C PRO A 361 -3.74 7.15 12.97
N LEU A 362 -4.71 6.50 12.36
CA LEU A 362 -6.03 7.05 12.02
C LEU A 362 -6.91 7.29 13.26
N TRP A 363 -6.60 6.67 14.38
CA TRP A 363 -7.20 6.99 15.68
C TRP A 363 -6.65 8.29 16.30
N GLY A 364 -5.65 8.90 15.67
CA GLY A 364 -5.14 10.23 15.93
C GLY A 364 -4.17 10.35 17.10
N LYS A 365 -4.52 9.77 18.24
CA LYS A 365 -3.73 9.86 19.48
C LYS A 365 -3.35 8.49 19.99
N SER A 366 -2.05 8.26 20.16
CA SER A 366 -1.49 7.04 20.73
C SER A 366 -1.11 7.25 22.20
N SER A 367 -1.16 6.16 22.97
CA SER A 367 -0.63 6.13 24.33
C SER A 367 0.67 5.36 24.32
N SER A 368 1.70 5.89 24.98
CA SER A 368 2.97 5.17 25.11
C SER A 368 2.78 3.90 25.93
N TYR A 369 3.69 2.93 25.80
CA TYR A 369 3.85 1.91 26.81
C TYR A 369 4.25 2.55 28.15
N ASN A 370 3.92 1.87 29.24
CA ASN A 370 4.32 2.31 30.57
C ASN A 370 5.82 2.06 30.75
N ILE A 371 6.58 3.14 30.94
CA ILE A 371 8.01 3.10 31.20
C ILE A 371 8.23 3.55 32.64
N SER A 372 8.66 2.63 33.50
CA SER A 372 9.01 2.93 34.90
C SER A 372 7.90 3.66 35.68
N GLY A 373 6.64 3.35 35.41
CA GLY A 373 5.47 3.97 36.06
C GLY A 373 4.95 5.22 35.35
N GLN A 374 5.57 5.63 34.24
CA GLN A 374 5.20 6.82 33.47
C GLN A 374 4.63 6.45 32.11
N GLN A 375 3.63 7.22 31.67
CA GLN A 375 2.97 7.05 30.38
C GLN A 375 2.61 8.42 29.83
N ILE A 376 2.87 8.63 28.54
CA ILE A 376 2.45 9.81 27.82
C ILE A 376 1.40 9.46 26.77
N ASN A 377 0.91 10.52 26.17
CA ASN A 377 -0.20 10.53 25.26
C ASN A 377 0.22 11.48 24.13
N THR A 378 0.30 10.97 22.90
CA THR A 378 0.80 11.75 21.77
C THR A 378 -0.14 12.90 21.42
N THR A 379 0.37 13.86 20.67
CA THR A 379 -0.44 14.91 20.06
C THR A 379 -0.80 14.49 18.63
N PRO A 380 -2.08 14.47 18.26
CA PRO A 380 -2.47 14.19 16.89
C PRO A 380 -1.87 15.18 15.90
N ILE A 381 -1.56 14.67 14.71
CA ILE A 381 -1.09 15.49 13.60
C ILE A 381 -2.27 16.09 12.86
N SER A 382 -2.20 17.37 12.53
CA SER A 382 -3.22 17.96 11.68
C SER A 382 -3.10 17.41 10.25
N ILE A 383 -4.14 16.72 9.79
CA ILE A 383 -4.31 16.33 8.38
C ILE A 383 -5.34 17.23 7.67
N SER A 384 -5.93 18.18 8.37
CA SER A 384 -6.92 19.10 7.82
C SER A 384 -6.22 20.09 6.88
N MET A 385 -6.80 20.30 5.69
CA MET A 385 -6.28 21.29 4.75
C MET A 385 -6.43 22.71 5.35
N PRO A 386 -5.35 23.49 5.46
CA PRO A 386 -5.44 24.88 5.90
C PRO A 386 -6.31 25.70 4.94
N LYS A 387 -7.00 26.72 5.46
CA LYS A 387 -7.91 27.55 4.67
C LYS A 387 -7.18 28.60 3.83
N ASP A 388 -6.03 29.06 4.33
CA ASP A 388 -5.33 30.27 3.87
C ASP A 388 -3.90 30.02 3.39
N LYS A 389 -3.40 28.79 3.54
CA LYS A 389 -2.06 28.35 3.13
C LYS A 389 -2.13 27.03 2.38
N GLU A 390 -1.02 26.64 1.77
CA GLU A 390 -0.86 25.27 1.30
C GLU A 390 -0.52 24.34 2.49
N TYR A 391 -0.92 23.07 2.43
CA TYR A 391 -0.69 22.14 3.55
C TYR A 391 0.79 21.95 3.89
N CYS A 392 1.68 21.81 2.90
CA CYS A 392 3.12 21.66 3.17
C CYS A 392 3.79 22.94 3.69
N ASP A 393 3.25 24.12 3.37
CA ASP A 393 3.74 25.37 3.96
C ASP A 393 3.37 25.45 5.45
N TYR A 394 2.22 24.87 5.82
CA TYR A 394 1.73 24.84 7.20
C TYR A 394 2.32 23.67 8.01
N ASN A 395 2.54 22.51 7.38
CA ASN A 395 3.09 21.29 7.98
C ASN A 395 4.34 20.80 7.22
N PRO A 396 5.44 21.58 7.18
CA PRO A 396 6.62 21.23 6.39
C PRO A 396 7.23 19.88 6.80
N ASN A 397 7.25 19.57 8.10
CA ASN A 397 7.80 18.31 8.61
C ASN A 397 7.02 17.08 8.13
N MET A 398 5.68 17.17 8.05
CA MET A 398 4.86 16.08 7.49
C MET A 398 5.18 15.85 6.01
N CYS A 399 5.61 16.91 5.31
CA CYS A 399 5.99 16.83 3.91
C CYS A 399 7.44 16.38 3.67
N ASN A 400 8.21 16.06 4.72
CA ASN A 400 9.49 15.37 4.55
C ASN A 400 9.30 13.89 4.21
N TYR A 401 8.17 13.30 4.61
CA TYR A 401 7.82 11.93 4.23
C TYR A 401 7.48 11.85 2.74
N ASN A 402 8.06 10.88 2.04
CA ASN A 402 7.69 10.56 0.66
C ASN A 402 6.68 9.39 0.60
N VAL A 403 6.47 8.68 1.72
CA VAL A 403 5.42 7.66 1.88
C VAL A 403 4.68 7.88 3.20
N ILE A 404 3.34 7.92 3.15
CA ILE A 404 2.47 7.90 4.32
C ILE A 404 1.72 6.59 4.36
N ILE A 405 1.86 5.84 5.45
CA ILE A 405 1.17 4.57 5.69
C ILE A 405 0.04 4.84 6.68
N ALA A 406 -1.20 4.92 6.21
CA ALA A 406 -2.37 5.11 7.05
C ALA A 406 -2.69 3.80 7.80
N ALA A 407 -2.57 3.81 9.13
CA ALA A 407 -2.85 2.67 9.99
C ALA A 407 -4.08 2.97 10.86
N TYR A 408 -5.13 2.17 10.94
CA TYR A 408 -5.33 0.88 10.27
C TYR A 408 -6.67 0.82 9.52
N LEU A 409 -6.72 -0.12 8.60
CA LEU A 409 -7.94 -0.74 8.10
C LEU A 409 -8.04 -2.15 8.71
N THR A 410 -8.93 -2.33 9.68
CA THR A 410 -9.12 -3.62 10.34
C THR A 410 -10.12 -4.49 9.57
N TYR A 411 -9.97 -5.82 9.65
CA TYR A 411 -10.91 -6.76 9.07
C TYR A 411 -11.43 -7.74 10.13
N THR A 412 -12.74 -7.99 10.13
CA THR A 412 -13.33 -9.14 10.83
C THR A 412 -14.43 -9.78 9.98
N ASN A 413 -14.66 -11.09 10.13
CA ASN A 413 -15.71 -11.79 9.39
C ASN A 413 -17.12 -11.22 9.60
N SER A 414 -17.38 -10.55 10.73
CA SER A 414 -18.70 -9.99 11.06
C SER A 414 -18.92 -8.58 10.51
N LYS A 415 -17.86 -7.77 10.35
CA LYS A 415 -17.96 -6.36 9.97
C LYS A 415 -17.34 -6.02 8.61
N GLY A 416 -16.51 -6.90 8.05
CA GLY A 416 -15.71 -6.59 6.88
C GLY A 416 -14.59 -5.61 7.22
N PHE A 417 -14.22 -4.76 6.24
CA PHE A 417 -13.16 -3.76 6.38
C PHE A 417 -13.66 -2.46 7.02
N GLU A 418 -13.03 -2.01 8.11
CA GLU A 418 -13.37 -0.76 8.80
C GLU A 418 -12.12 0.10 9.05
N LEU A 419 -12.24 1.43 8.87
CA LEU A 419 -11.17 2.37 9.20
C LEU A 419 -11.16 2.64 10.71
N SER A 420 -9.99 2.51 11.33
CA SER A 420 -9.79 2.58 12.79
C SER A 420 -9.82 4.00 13.37
N PHE A 421 -10.79 4.86 13.03
CA PHE A 421 -10.87 6.23 13.57
C PHE A 421 -11.11 6.32 15.08
N ASN A 422 -11.56 5.22 15.72
CA ASN A 422 -11.98 5.19 17.13
C ASN A 422 -11.33 4.06 17.94
N GLU A 423 -10.33 3.37 17.38
CA GLU A 423 -9.72 2.22 18.05
C GLU A 423 -8.54 2.65 18.93
N GLU A 424 -8.21 1.85 19.95
CA GLU A 424 -7.17 2.05 20.98
C GLU A 424 -7.51 2.92 22.19
N ASN A 425 -8.10 4.11 22.04
CA ASN A 425 -8.35 5.00 23.18
C ASN A 425 -9.84 5.09 23.53
N GLY A 426 -10.29 4.24 24.46
CA GLY A 426 -11.68 4.03 24.90
C GLY A 426 -12.45 5.24 25.50
N GLY A 427 -11.99 6.46 25.26
CA GLY A 427 -12.69 7.71 25.55
C GLY A 427 -12.40 8.85 24.56
N SER A 428 -11.74 8.56 23.41
CA SER A 428 -11.33 9.57 22.43
C SER A 428 -12.50 10.11 21.63
N LYS A 429 -12.59 11.44 21.51
CA LYS A 429 -13.42 12.09 20.48
C LYS A 429 -12.76 11.82 19.13
N LYS A 430 -13.54 11.41 18.13
CA LYS A 430 -13.10 11.25 16.75
C LYS A 430 -12.17 12.39 16.34
N VAL A 431 -10.89 12.08 16.13
CA VAL A 431 -9.84 13.07 15.88
C VAL A 431 -9.80 13.47 14.40
N TYR A 432 -9.97 12.48 13.51
CA TYR A 432 -9.99 12.69 12.07
C TYR A 432 -11.34 12.29 11.47
N SER A 433 -11.77 13.03 10.44
CA SER A 433 -12.92 12.66 9.62
C SER A 433 -12.50 11.99 8.30
N GLN A 434 -13.43 11.24 7.70
CA GLN A 434 -13.21 10.68 6.36
C GLN A 434 -12.99 11.79 5.32
N LYS A 435 -13.69 12.93 5.44
CA LYS A 435 -13.55 14.09 4.54
C LYS A 435 -12.13 14.67 4.60
N GLU A 436 -11.59 14.82 5.81
CA GLU A 436 -10.21 15.30 6.01
C GLU A 436 -9.18 14.31 5.47
N LEU A 437 -9.35 13.01 5.75
CA LEU A 437 -8.43 11.99 5.26
C LEU A 437 -8.39 11.94 3.72
N LYS A 438 -9.56 12.00 3.06
CA LYS A 438 -9.66 12.06 1.59
C LYS A 438 -8.94 13.29 1.01
N ALA A 439 -9.17 14.47 1.60
CA ALA A 439 -8.54 15.70 1.15
C ALA A 439 -7.01 15.65 1.34
N PHE A 440 -6.56 15.12 2.47
CA PHE A 440 -5.16 14.90 2.76
C PHE A 440 -4.48 13.94 1.77
N ILE A 441 -5.09 12.79 1.50
CA ILE A 441 -4.58 11.82 0.54
C ILE A 441 -4.46 12.42 -0.86
N ALA A 442 -5.52 13.09 -1.33
CA ALA A 442 -5.52 13.75 -2.63
C ALA A 442 -4.40 14.79 -2.75
N TYR A 443 -4.18 15.58 -1.69
CA TYR A 443 -3.10 16.55 -1.62
C TYR A 443 -1.71 15.87 -1.64
N MET A 444 -1.48 14.84 -0.82
CA MET A 444 -0.17 14.18 -0.77
C MET A 444 0.18 13.47 -2.07
N ASN A 445 -0.77 12.73 -2.66
CA ASN A 445 -0.57 12.04 -3.93
C ASN A 445 -0.25 13.01 -5.07
N SER A 446 -0.90 14.16 -5.09
CA SER A 446 -0.66 15.18 -6.11
C SER A 446 0.64 15.96 -5.92
N LYS A 447 1.33 15.77 -4.78
CA LYS A 447 2.73 16.17 -4.55
C LYS A 447 3.74 15.06 -4.86
N GLY A 448 3.29 13.99 -5.54
CA GLY A 448 4.13 12.83 -5.87
C GLY A 448 4.52 11.97 -4.67
N LYS A 449 3.82 12.11 -3.54
CA LYS A 449 4.01 11.25 -2.36
C LYS A 449 3.11 10.03 -2.47
N HIS A 450 3.51 8.92 -1.87
CA HIS A 450 2.68 7.72 -1.82
C HIS A 450 1.83 7.68 -0.55
N THR A 451 0.56 7.32 -0.69
CA THR A 451 -0.36 7.12 0.43
C THR A 451 -0.91 5.70 0.40
N ILE A 452 -0.56 4.93 1.42
CA ILE A 452 -0.77 3.49 1.49
C ILE A 452 -1.71 3.20 2.65
N ILE A 453 -2.71 2.35 2.47
CA ILE A 453 -3.56 1.87 3.56
C ILE A 453 -2.98 0.58 4.15
N SER A 454 -2.80 0.54 5.47
CA SER A 454 -2.29 -0.63 6.19
C SER A 454 -3.43 -1.49 6.73
N ILE A 455 -3.48 -2.75 6.29
CA ILE A 455 -4.45 -3.75 6.71
C ILE A 455 -3.83 -4.56 7.85
N GLY A 456 -4.51 -4.58 8.99
CA GLY A 456 -4.03 -5.33 10.15
C GLY A 456 -4.27 -4.60 11.46
N GLY A 457 -3.30 -4.72 12.38
CA GLY A 457 -3.40 -4.21 13.73
C GLY A 457 -4.12 -5.17 14.69
N ARG A 458 -4.02 -4.88 16.00
CA ARG A 458 -4.45 -5.75 17.10
C ARG A 458 -5.92 -6.21 17.10
N TYR A 459 -6.80 -5.52 16.37
CA TYR A 459 -8.24 -5.82 16.29
C TYR A 459 -8.63 -6.49 14.98
N SER A 460 -7.67 -6.71 14.07
CA SER A 460 -7.90 -7.44 12.83
C SER A 460 -7.83 -8.94 13.07
N HIS A 461 -8.70 -9.67 12.38
CA HIS A 461 -8.82 -11.12 12.40
C HIS A 461 -9.10 -11.60 10.98
N ILE A 462 -8.04 -11.85 10.22
CA ILE A 462 -8.10 -12.25 8.81
C ILE A 462 -8.25 -13.76 8.71
N ASP A 463 -9.39 -14.19 8.15
CA ASP A 463 -9.59 -15.55 7.69
C ASP A 463 -9.38 -15.62 6.17
N TRP A 464 -8.22 -16.14 5.77
CA TRP A 464 -7.84 -16.24 4.36
C TRP A 464 -8.76 -17.12 3.51
N GLU A 465 -9.50 -18.05 4.10
CA GLU A 465 -10.45 -18.88 3.34
C GLU A 465 -11.70 -18.08 2.99
N THR A 466 -12.18 -17.24 3.91
CA THR A 466 -13.48 -16.53 3.76
C THR A 466 -13.37 -15.07 3.34
N ILE A 467 -12.20 -14.43 3.50
CA ILE A 467 -12.01 -13.01 3.17
C ILE A 467 -12.37 -12.66 1.72
N ASN A 468 -13.08 -11.54 1.54
CA ASN A 468 -13.41 -10.93 0.25
C ASN A 468 -12.85 -9.50 0.21
N PHE A 469 -12.10 -9.16 -0.84
CA PHE A 469 -11.46 -7.86 -1.03
C PHE A 469 -12.29 -6.83 -1.81
N ASP A 470 -13.52 -7.14 -2.23
CA ASP A 470 -14.37 -6.20 -2.98
C ASP A 470 -14.59 -4.87 -2.25
N ASP A 471 -14.82 -4.91 -0.93
CA ASP A 471 -15.02 -3.70 -0.13
C ASP A 471 -13.70 -2.95 0.10
N LEU A 472 -12.57 -3.66 0.21
CA LEU A 472 -11.25 -3.03 0.25
C LEU A 472 -10.97 -2.24 -1.03
N ILE A 473 -11.30 -2.79 -2.21
CA ILE A 473 -11.13 -2.09 -3.49
C ILE A 473 -11.95 -0.80 -3.51
N LYS A 474 -13.21 -0.84 -3.03
CA LYS A 474 -14.05 0.35 -2.93
C LYS A 474 -13.43 1.40 -2.01
N ILE A 475 -12.95 1.00 -0.82
CA ILE A 475 -12.31 1.92 0.14
C ILE A 475 -11.05 2.55 -0.49
N VAL A 476 -10.20 1.75 -1.12
CA VAL A 476 -8.99 2.24 -1.80
C VAL A 476 -9.33 3.28 -2.86
N GLN A 477 -10.31 2.99 -3.72
CA GLN A 477 -10.76 3.91 -4.77
C GLN A 477 -11.45 5.16 -4.23
N GLU A 478 -12.28 5.01 -3.21
CA GLU A 478 -13.05 6.10 -2.60
C GLU A 478 -12.14 7.10 -1.86
N PHE A 479 -11.09 6.60 -1.20
CA PHE A 479 -10.12 7.44 -0.50
C PHE A 479 -8.98 7.92 -1.40
N GLY A 480 -8.74 7.25 -2.52
CA GLY A 480 -7.67 7.57 -3.46
C GLY A 480 -6.30 7.07 -3.00
N PHE A 481 -6.22 6.04 -2.16
CA PHE A 481 -4.95 5.41 -1.81
C PHE A 481 -4.28 4.85 -3.07
N ASN A 482 -2.94 4.93 -3.14
CA ASN A 482 -2.15 4.42 -4.27
C ASN A 482 -1.31 3.18 -3.90
N GLY A 483 -1.50 2.63 -2.70
CA GLY A 483 -0.93 1.36 -2.28
C GLY A 483 -1.70 0.68 -1.16
N ILE A 484 -1.39 -0.60 -0.95
CA ILE A 484 -1.83 -1.40 0.20
C ILE A 484 -0.62 -1.97 0.93
N ASN A 485 -0.69 -2.00 2.26
CA ASN A 485 0.22 -2.70 3.14
C ASN A 485 -0.50 -3.82 3.89
N PHE A 486 0.13 -5.00 3.99
CA PHE A 486 -0.33 -6.08 4.87
C PHE A 486 0.55 -6.15 6.12
N ASP A 487 -0.01 -5.73 7.26
CA ASP A 487 0.60 -5.74 8.58
C ASP A 487 -0.04 -6.82 9.45
N LEU A 488 0.28 -8.07 9.11
CA LEU A 488 -0.38 -9.26 9.65
C LEU A 488 0.08 -9.54 11.08
N SER A 489 -0.88 -9.57 12.02
CA SER A 489 -0.61 -10.06 13.36
C SER A 489 -0.35 -11.58 13.35
N SER A 490 0.21 -12.13 14.42
CA SER A 490 0.52 -13.57 14.50
C SER A 490 -0.69 -14.50 14.21
N SER A 491 -1.91 -14.07 14.53
CA SER A 491 -3.15 -14.80 14.21
C SER A 491 -3.61 -14.64 12.76
N ASP A 492 -3.17 -13.59 12.08
CA ASP A 492 -3.52 -13.30 10.68
C ASP A 492 -2.56 -13.94 9.69
N ILE A 493 -1.41 -14.44 10.14
CA ILE A 493 -0.48 -15.18 9.27
C ILE A 493 -1.10 -16.55 8.93
N PRO A 494 -1.11 -16.97 7.64
CA PRO A 494 -1.57 -18.30 7.25
C PRO A 494 -0.95 -19.40 8.12
N ASN A 495 -1.76 -20.34 8.59
CA ASN A 495 -1.31 -21.37 9.55
C ASN A 495 -0.74 -22.64 8.89
N ASN A 496 -0.85 -22.79 7.57
CA ASN A 496 -0.27 -23.89 6.80
C ASN A 496 -0.12 -23.55 5.30
N GLU A 497 0.67 -24.35 4.59
CA GLU A 497 1.00 -24.18 3.16
C GLU A 497 -0.24 -24.08 2.23
N LYS A 498 -1.32 -24.83 2.53
CA LYS A 498 -2.56 -24.75 1.72
C LYS A 498 -3.18 -23.36 1.85
N ILE A 499 -3.25 -22.82 3.07
CA ILE A 499 -3.80 -21.49 3.33
C ILE A 499 -2.87 -20.40 2.79
N VAL A 500 -1.56 -20.59 2.84
CA VAL A 500 -0.58 -19.69 2.19
C VAL A 500 -0.89 -19.50 0.71
N LYS A 501 -1.12 -20.60 -0.02
CA LYS A 501 -1.47 -20.54 -1.46
C LYS A 501 -2.79 -19.80 -1.70
N VAL A 502 -3.79 -20.04 -0.86
CA VAL A 502 -5.08 -19.33 -0.93
C VAL A 502 -4.90 -17.83 -0.69
N ALA A 503 -4.13 -17.46 0.34
CA ALA A 503 -3.83 -16.06 0.67
C ALA A 503 -3.09 -15.37 -0.49
N ALA A 504 -2.02 -15.99 -1.00
CA ALA A 504 -1.24 -15.46 -2.11
C ALA A 504 -2.07 -15.28 -3.39
N ASP A 505 -2.93 -16.25 -3.72
CA ASP A 505 -3.84 -16.16 -4.87
C ASP A 505 -4.82 -14.99 -4.73
N LYS A 506 -5.39 -14.80 -3.53
CA LYS A 506 -6.31 -13.68 -3.27
C LYS A 506 -5.61 -12.33 -3.34
N ILE A 507 -4.41 -12.19 -2.76
CA ILE A 507 -3.60 -10.97 -2.83
C ILE A 507 -3.21 -10.66 -4.29
N ASN A 508 -2.78 -11.68 -5.04
CA ASN A 508 -2.41 -11.52 -6.44
C ASN A 508 -3.59 -11.06 -7.31
N LYS A 509 -4.78 -11.61 -7.09
CA LYS A 509 -6.01 -11.17 -7.78
C LYS A 509 -6.37 -9.73 -7.42
N LEU A 510 -6.32 -9.38 -6.14
CA LEU A 510 -6.56 -8.01 -5.66
C LEU A 510 -5.63 -7.01 -6.35
N ILE A 511 -4.33 -7.27 -6.34
CA ILE A 511 -3.33 -6.35 -6.91
C ILE A 511 -3.41 -6.30 -8.43
N ALA A 512 -3.74 -7.39 -9.10
CA ALA A 512 -4.01 -7.37 -10.55
C ALA A 512 -5.19 -6.43 -10.87
N THR A 513 -6.28 -6.50 -10.11
CA THR A 513 -7.45 -5.63 -10.28
C THR A 513 -7.10 -4.16 -10.04
N LEU A 514 -6.41 -3.84 -8.95
CA LEU A 514 -6.03 -2.45 -8.63
C LEU A 514 -5.05 -1.87 -9.67
N ARG A 515 -4.16 -2.70 -10.22
CA ARG A 515 -3.20 -2.27 -11.26
C ARG A 515 -3.82 -2.06 -12.64
N GLN A 516 -5.01 -2.59 -12.91
CA GLN A 516 -5.74 -2.25 -14.14
C GLN A 516 -6.19 -0.78 -14.16
N GLY A 517 -6.56 -0.24 -12.99
CA GLY A 517 -6.95 1.17 -12.83
C GLY A 517 -5.77 2.12 -12.59
N ASN A 518 -4.67 1.61 -12.03
CA ASN A 518 -3.44 2.35 -11.79
C ASN A 518 -2.21 1.43 -11.91
N SER A 519 -1.51 1.47 -13.05
CA SER A 519 -0.37 0.58 -13.30
C SER A 519 0.78 0.72 -12.29
N SER A 520 0.85 1.84 -11.55
CA SER A 520 1.86 2.09 -10.53
C SER A 520 1.40 1.76 -9.11
N PHE A 521 0.27 1.08 -8.91
CA PHE A 521 -0.26 0.77 -7.58
C PHE A 521 0.68 -0.14 -6.75
N TRP A 522 0.93 0.25 -5.50
CA TRP A 522 1.90 -0.43 -4.62
C TRP A 522 1.30 -1.58 -3.81
N LEU A 523 2.07 -2.66 -3.72
CA LEU A 523 1.87 -3.75 -2.77
C LEU A 523 3.04 -3.78 -1.80
N THR A 524 2.76 -3.76 -0.49
CA THR A 524 3.78 -3.78 0.56
C THR A 524 3.38 -4.67 1.73
N PHE A 525 4.35 -5.03 2.56
CA PHE A 525 4.16 -5.87 3.75
C PHE A 525 4.98 -5.33 4.94
N SER A 526 4.49 -5.55 6.16
CA SER A 526 5.16 -5.15 7.40
C SER A 526 5.49 -6.34 8.33
N PRO A 527 6.34 -7.30 7.92
CA PRO A 527 6.71 -8.42 8.79
C PRO A 527 7.58 -7.98 9.96
N GLU A 528 7.44 -8.65 11.11
CA GLU A 528 8.46 -8.64 12.17
C GLU A 528 9.75 -9.29 11.69
N TRP A 529 10.90 -8.73 12.10
CA TRP A 529 12.21 -9.17 11.61
C TRP A 529 12.46 -10.66 11.84
N HIS A 530 11.96 -11.21 12.94
CA HIS A 530 12.15 -12.62 13.32
C HIS A 530 11.25 -13.59 12.55
N TYR A 531 10.32 -13.08 11.72
CA TYR A 531 9.64 -13.89 10.70
C TYR A 531 10.46 -14.00 9.41
N ILE A 532 11.39 -13.08 9.16
CA ILE A 532 12.19 -13.03 7.93
C ILE A 532 13.60 -13.60 8.16
N VAL A 533 14.23 -13.29 9.29
CA VAL A 533 15.53 -13.84 9.72
C VAL A 533 15.33 -14.73 10.93
N ALA A 534 15.78 -15.98 10.84
CA ALA A 534 15.61 -16.97 11.90
C ALA A 534 16.43 -16.58 13.15
N PRO A 535 15.80 -16.30 14.31
CA PRO A 535 16.51 -15.85 15.51
C PRO A 535 17.28 -16.98 16.22
N LEU A 536 18.34 -16.60 16.95
CA LEU A 536 19.05 -17.44 17.92
C LEU A 536 18.34 -17.41 19.28
N ALA A 537 17.17 -18.07 19.38
CA ALA A 537 16.27 -17.92 20.54
C ALA A 537 16.34 -19.04 21.59
N LYS A 538 16.64 -20.30 21.22
CA LYS A 538 16.44 -21.46 22.12
C LYS A 538 17.70 -22.08 22.75
N ASN A 539 18.87 -21.92 22.14
CA ASN A 539 20.11 -22.56 22.60
C ASN A 539 21.40 -21.79 22.23
N ASP A 540 21.26 -20.54 21.76
CA ASP A 540 22.36 -19.70 21.25
C ASP A 540 23.22 -20.37 20.18
N LYS A 541 22.70 -21.39 19.48
CA LYS A 541 23.44 -22.21 18.52
C LYS A 541 22.70 -22.43 17.20
N ASP A 542 21.39 -22.60 17.24
CA ASP A 542 20.58 -22.91 16.06
C ASP A 542 19.69 -21.72 15.68
N ASN A 543 19.76 -21.30 14.42
CA ASN A 543 18.82 -20.36 13.82
C ASN A 543 17.54 -21.12 13.44
N ILE A 544 16.40 -20.77 14.03
CA ILE A 544 15.10 -21.42 13.77
C ILE A 544 14.03 -20.35 13.58
N TYR A 545 13.23 -20.46 12.52
CA TYR A 545 12.12 -19.54 12.29
C TYR A 545 11.05 -19.62 13.38
N VAL A 546 10.53 -18.45 13.76
CA VAL A 546 9.37 -18.34 14.64
C VAL A 546 8.10 -18.70 13.86
N ASN A 547 8.02 -18.30 12.59
CA ASN A 547 6.89 -18.60 11.70
C ASN A 547 7.35 -18.61 10.22
N HIS A 548 7.56 -19.80 9.66
CA HIS A 548 7.99 -19.95 8.27
C HIS A 548 6.90 -19.55 7.24
N ASN A 549 5.62 -19.61 7.61
CA ASN A 549 4.52 -19.38 6.68
C ASN A 549 4.46 -17.94 6.15
N TYR A 550 5.04 -16.96 6.85
CA TYR A 550 5.15 -15.58 6.33
C TYR A 550 6.11 -15.52 5.13
N ILE A 551 7.23 -16.23 5.21
CA ILE A 551 8.20 -16.33 4.11
C ILE A 551 7.56 -17.03 2.91
N GLU A 552 6.89 -18.17 3.14
CA GLU A 552 6.16 -18.87 2.07
C GLU A 552 5.10 -17.99 1.40
N LEU A 553 4.43 -17.13 2.18
CA LEU A 553 3.45 -16.16 1.66
C LEU A 553 4.11 -15.13 0.75
N LEU A 554 5.20 -14.50 1.18
CA LEU A 554 5.93 -13.52 0.37
C LEU A 554 6.47 -14.13 -0.92
N ASP A 555 7.03 -15.34 -0.84
CA ASP A 555 7.52 -16.08 -2.01
C ASP A 555 6.37 -16.44 -2.97
N SER A 556 5.25 -16.97 -2.44
CA SER A 556 4.06 -17.33 -3.23
C SER A 556 3.38 -16.14 -3.90
N VAL A 557 3.39 -14.96 -3.25
CA VAL A 557 2.94 -13.70 -3.87
C VAL A 557 3.89 -13.32 -5.02
N GLY A 558 5.19 -13.46 -4.77
CA GLY A 558 6.29 -13.15 -5.67
C GLY A 558 6.91 -11.80 -5.33
N ILE A 559 8.18 -11.83 -4.89
CA ILE A 559 8.93 -10.64 -4.46
C ILE A 559 8.99 -9.56 -5.54
N ASN A 560 8.92 -9.93 -6.82
CA ASN A 560 8.90 -9.00 -7.96
C ASN A 560 7.65 -8.10 -7.98
N LYS A 561 6.51 -8.57 -7.47
CA LYS A 561 5.25 -7.80 -7.42
C LYS A 561 5.16 -6.87 -6.21
N ILE A 562 5.95 -7.14 -5.16
CA ILE A 562 6.01 -6.35 -3.94
C ILE A 562 6.93 -5.16 -4.17
N ASN A 563 6.47 -3.95 -3.83
CA ASN A 563 7.24 -2.72 -4.00
C ASN A 563 8.27 -2.56 -2.88
N TYR A 564 7.83 -2.69 -1.63
CA TYR A 564 8.66 -2.56 -0.43
C TYR A 564 8.21 -3.52 0.68
N ILE A 565 9.17 -3.90 1.53
CA ILE A 565 8.98 -4.60 2.80
C ILE A 565 9.34 -3.59 3.90
N TRP A 566 8.36 -3.18 4.69
CA TRP A 566 8.54 -2.36 5.89
C TRP A 566 8.90 -3.28 7.07
N LEU A 567 10.16 -3.69 7.15
CA LEU A 567 10.61 -4.66 8.14
C LEU A 567 10.52 -4.08 9.56
N ASN A 568 9.65 -4.64 10.40
CA ASN A 568 9.54 -4.27 11.81
C ASN A 568 10.77 -4.76 12.57
N THR A 569 11.67 -3.83 12.89
CA THR A 569 12.98 -4.15 13.49
C THR A 569 12.96 -4.22 15.02
N PHE A 570 11.77 -4.06 15.61
CA PHE A 570 11.50 -4.20 17.03
C PHE A 570 10.58 -5.42 17.24
N ALA A 571 10.74 -6.10 18.37
CA ALA A 571 9.97 -7.29 18.72
C ALA A 571 9.70 -7.35 20.23
N ASP A 572 8.71 -8.13 20.63
CA ASP A 572 8.33 -8.35 22.04
C ASP A 572 9.48 -8.91 22.89
N LYS A 573 10.42 -9.64 22.28
CA LYS A 573 11.60 -10.23 22.95
C LYS A 573 12.89 -9.56 22.48
N PRO A 574 13.36 -8.50 23.17
CA PRO A 574 14.61 -7.81 22.82
C PRO A 574 15.87 -8.64 23.07
N SER A 575 15.77 -9.79 23.74
CA SER A 575 16.87 -10.75 23.92
C SER A 575 17.12 -11.64 22.70
N ASP A 576 16.16 -11.68 21.76
CA ASP A 576 16.32 -12.43 20.52
C ASP A 576 17.33 -11.69 19.63
N GLY A 577 18.19 -12.45 18.96
CA GLY A 577 19.29 -11.90 18.20
C GLY A 577 19.64 -12.73 16.98
N ILE A 578 20.56 -12.19 16.19
CA ILE A 578 21.07 -12.77 14.94
C ILE A 578 22.59 -12.87 15.01
N LEU A 579 23.21 -13.62 14.10
CA LEU A 579 24.65 -13.58 13.91
C LEU A 579 25.02 -12.29 13.17
N SER A 580 25.98 -11.55 13.71
CA SER A 580 26.46 -10.27 13.18
C SER A 580 27.68 -10.42 12.29
N PHE A 581 28.07 -9.34 11.60
CA PHE A 581 29.33 -9.29 10.88
C PHE A 581 30.57 -9.27 11.79
N TYR A 582 30.40 -9.01 13.10
CA TYR A 582 31.49 -9.07 14.06
C TYR A 582 31.92 -10.53 14.29
N LYS A 583 33.23 -10.73 14.47
CA LYS A 583 33.83 -12.03 14.70
C LYS A 583 34.56 -12.09 16.03
N ASP A 584 34.49 -13.24 16.68
CA ASP A 584 35.28 -13.53 17.87
C ASP A 584 36.76 -13.79 17.53
N LYS A 585 37.57 -14.14 18.53
CA LYS A 585 39.00 -14.44 18.35
C LYS A 585 39.26 -15.67 17.49
N ASN A 586 38.27 -16.55 17.33
CA ASN A 586 38.34 -17.76 16.52
C ASN A 586 37.84 -17.53 15.08
N GLY A 587 37.36 -16.32 14.78
CA GLY A 587 36.80 -15.96 13.48
C GLY A 587 35.34 -16.35 13.31
N GLU A 588 34.66 -16.76 14.38
CA GLU A 588 33.23 -17.11 14.37
C GLU A 588 32.36 -15.86 14.56
N HIS A 589 31.24 -15.80 13.84
CA HIS A 589 30.30 -14.69 13.96
C HIS A 589 29.67 -14.66 15.36
N ILE A 590 29.54 -13.47 15.95
CA ILE A 590 28.95 -13.31 17.29
C ILE A 590 27.47 -12.94 17.21
N LYS A 591 26.70 -13.45 18.16
CA LYS A 591 25.29 -13.05 18.36
C LYS A 591 25.23 -11.56 18.70
N ILE A 592 24.30 -10.86 18.07
CA ILE A 592 23.94 -9.48 18.41
C ILE A 592 22.43 -9.38 18.65
N THR A 593 22.07 -8.65 19.68
CA THR A 593 20.69 -8.33 20.04
C THR A 593 20.49 -6.80 20.01
N PRO A 594 19.24 -6.32 19.99
CA PRO A 594 18.96 -4.90 20.20
C PRO A 594 19.61 -4.31 21.46
N ALA A 595 19.74 -5.09 22.54
CA ALA A 595 20.34 -4.67 23.81
C ALA A 595 21.86 -4.43 23.72
N ASP A 596 22.55 -5.03 22.75
CA ASP A 596 24.00 -4.83 22.51
C ASP A 596 24.30 -3.52 21.75
N GLY A 597 23.26 -2.80 21.35
CA GLY A 597 23.32 -1.53 20.62
C GLY A 597 22.44 -1.60 19.37
N TYR A 598 21.32 -0.89 19.39
CA TYR A 598 20.30 -0.99 18.35
C TYR A 598 20.81 -0.59 16.96
N ALA A 599 21.66 0.44 16.84
CA ALA A 599 22.30 0.80 15.57
C ALA A 599 23.12 -0.35 14.96
N LYS A 600 23.90 -1.06 15.79
CA LYS A 600 24.70 -2.21 15.36
C LYS A 600 23.84 -3.40 14.98
N PHE A 601 22.75 -3.61 15.72
CA PHE A 601 21.75 -4.63 15.39
C PHE A 601 21.10 -4.34 14.02
N LEU A 602 20.65 -3.11 13.76
CA LEU A 602 20.08 -2.71 12.47
C LEU A 602 21.06 -2.93 11.31
N ALA A 603 22.32 -2.53 11.48
CA ALA A 603 23.34 -2.76 10.47
C ALA A 603 23.60 -4.26 10.22
N SER A 604 23.62 -5.06 11.28
CA SER A 604 23.77 -6.52 11.19
C SER A 604 22.56 -7.19 10.54
N LEU A 605 21.36 -6.67 10.78
CA LEU A 605 20.12 -7.16 10.19
C LEU A 605 20.08 -6.88 8.68
N ALA A 606 20.44 -5.66 8.26
CA ALA A 606 20.58 -5.34 6.85
C ALA A 606 21.67 -6.21 6.18
N TRP A 607 22.81 -6.40 6.86
CA TRP A 607 23.87 -7.28 6.38
C TRP A 607 23.42 -8.74 6.20
N ALA A 608 22.68 -9.28 7.17
CA ALA A 608 22.12 -10.62 7.13
C ALA A 608 21.16 -10.84 5.95
N LEU A 609 20.43 -9.79 5.55
CA LEU A 609 19.42 -9.86 4.50
C LEU A 609 19.95 -9.53 3.10
N THR A 610 21.03 -8.76 2.97
CA THR A 610 21.40 -8.15 1.69
C THR A 610 22.79 -8.54 1.18
N THR A 611 23.55 -9.29 1.98
CA THR A 611 24.89 -9.77 1.61
C THR A 611 24.94 -11.29 1.64
N GLN A 612 25.76 -11.89 0.78
CA GLN A 612 25.96 -13.35 0.79
C GLN A 612 26.56 -13.83 2.12
N ALA A 613 27.53 -13.10 2.66
CA ALA A 613 28.18 -13.48 3.92
C ALA A 613 27.19 -13.46 5.09
N GLY A 614 26.31 -12.45 5.13
CA GLY A 614 25.28 -12.35 6.16
C GLY A 614 24.20 -13.40 6.04
N TYR A 615 23.79 -13.70 4.81
CA TYR A 615 22.85 -14.77 4.51
C TYR A 615 23.40 -16.13 4.93
N ASP A 616 24.63 -16.45 4.52
CA ASP A 616 25.33 -17.70 4.86
C ASP A 616 25.49 -17.86 6.38
N ALA A 617 25.86 -16.77 7.07
CA ALA A 617 26.03 -16.79 8.52
C ALA A 617 24.70 -17.02 9.25
N ASN A 618 23.58 -16.56 8.72
CA ASN A 618 22.27 -16.64 9.36
C ASN A 618 21.37 -17.74 8.81
N MET A 619 21.93 -18.68 8.04
CA MET A 619 21.18 -19.81 7.48
C MET A 619 20.45 -20.60 8.58
N PRO A 620 19.13 -20.83 8.43
CA PRO A 620 18.37 -21.64 9.38
C PRO A 620 18.88 -23.08 9.41
N LYS A 621 18.74 -23.73 10.56
CA LYS A 621 19.19 -25.11 10.78
C LYS A 621 18.57 -26.12 9.80
N TYR A 622 17.31 -25.88 9.40
CA TYR A 622 16.54 -26.76 8.52
C TYR A 622 16.38 -26.15 7.12
N ASP A 623 17.45 -25.55 6.58
CA ASP A 623 17.49 -24.82 5.31
C ASP A 623 16.94 -25.55 4.07
N GLU A 624 16.98 -26.88 4.05
CA GLU A 624 16.38 -27.67 2.96
C GLU A 624 14.84 -27.58 2.92
N ILE A 625 14.20 -27.27 4.06
CA ILE A 625 12.75 -27.14 4.23
C ILE A 625 12.37 -25.67 4.45
N ASP A 626 13.15 -24.98 5.29
CA ASP A 626 12.95 -23.60 5.73
C ASP A 626 13.85 -22.65 4.93
N LYS A 627 13.61 -22.51 3.62
CA LYS A 627 14.47 -21.65 2.79
C LYS A 627 14.29 -20.17 3.15
N PRO A 628 15.37 -19.40 3.34
CA PRO A 628 15.26 -17.96 3.53
C PRO A 628 14.85 -17.25 2.25
N LEU A 629 14.02 -16.22 2.39
CA LEU A 629 13.60 -15.36 1.30
C LEU A 629 14.74 -14.42 0.89
N ASP A 630 15.04 -14.36 -0.41
CA ASP A 630 15.87 -13.31 -0.98
C ASP A 630 15.04 -12.01 -1.11
N ILE A 631 15.41 -10.99 -0.34
CA ILE A 631 14.81 -9.66 -0.42
C ILE A 631 15.84 -8.71 -1.05
N PRO A 632 15.56 -8.20 -2.27
CA PRO A 632 16.39 -7.18 -2.88
C PRO A 632 16.54 -5.97 -1.96
N ALA A 633 17.77 -5.50 -1.79
CA ALA A 633 18.07 -4.36 -0.92
C ALA A 633 17.24 -3.11 -1.26
N ASN A 634 16.86 -2.92 -2.52
CA ASN A 634 16.05 -1.77 -2.98
C ASN A 634 14.57 -1.87 -2.59
N LYS A 635 14.18 -2.98 -1.97
CA LYS A 635 12.83 -3.21 -1.44
C LYS A 635 12.82 -3.28 0.09
N LEU A 636 13.99 -3.37 0.74
CA LEU A 636 14.10 -3.48 2.19
C LEU A 636 14.05 -2.09 2.84
N VAL A 637 13.02 -1.82 3.63
CA VAL A 637 12.90 -0.59 4.42
C VAL A 637 12.87 -0.98 5.89
N LEU A 638 13.73 -0.37 6.70
CA LEU A 638 13.80 -0.68 8.13
C LEU A 638 12.80 0.19 8.90
N MET A 639 11.78 -0.43 9.48
CA MET A 639 10.80 0.26 10.32
C MET A 639 11.32 0.33 11.76
N ILE A 640 11.48 1.56 12.25
CA ILE A 640 12.04 1.88 13.58
C ILE A 640 11.01 2.64 14.43
N PRO A 641 11.08 2.53 15.76
CA PRO A 641 10.26 3.35 16.64
C PRO A 641 10.67 4.82 16.59
N ALA A 642 9.70 5.73 16.61
CA ALA A 642 9.93 7.17 16.58
C ALA A 642 10.64 7.67 17.84
N THR A 643 10.15 7.21 19.00
CA THR A 643 10.57 7.68 20.33
C THR A 643 10.58 6.54 21.33
N LYS A 644 11.13 6.79 22.52
CA LYS A 644 10.92 5.93 23.70
C LYS A 644 9.42 5.79 23.99
N GLY A 645 9.02 4.62 24.46
CA GLY A 645 7.63 4.34 24.84
C GLY A 645 6.70 4.01 23.66
N THR A 646 7.19 4.04 22.42
CA THR A 646 6.38 3.66 21.24
C THR A 646 6.12 2.15 21.18
N THR A 647 7.06 1.32 21.65
CA THR A 647 6.97 -0.15 21.61
C THR A 647 7.25 -0.76 22.99
N HIS A 648 6.90 -2.03 23.16
CA HIS A 648 7.30 -2.83 24.35
C HIS A 648 8.81 -3.11 24.30
N GLY A 649 9.49 -3.16 25.46
CA GLY A 649 10.96 -3.41 25.53
C GLY A 649 11.83 -2.28 26.12
N ASP A 650 11.27 -1.39 26.95
CA ASP A 650 11.98 -0.31 27.67
C ASP A 650 12.84 0.62 26.77
N MET A 651 14.05 1.00 27.20
CA MET A 651 14.96 1.93 26.50
C MET A 651 15.62 1.35 25.24
N MET A 652 15.38 0.09 24.90
CA MET A 652 16.25 -0.66 23.98
C MET A 652 16.12 -0.25 22.51
N TYR A 653 14.98 0.32 22.12
CA TYR A 653 14.66 0.63 20.71
C TYR A 653 14.62 2.13 20.40
N VAL A 654 15.50 2.91 21.04
CA VAL A 654 15.61 4.35 20.83
C VAL A 654 16.85 4.66 19.98
N LEU A 655 16.68 5.42 18.90
CA LEU A 655 17.78 5.89 18.07
C LEU A 655 17.88 7.41 18.13
N THR A 656 19.07 7.92 18.41
CA THR A 656 19.43 9.32 18.17
C THR A 656 19.86 9.52 16.72
N GLU A 657 19.98 10.78 16.29
CA GLU A 657 20.57 11.12 14.99
C GLU A 657 21.97 10.48 14.80
N LYS A 658 22.76 10.42 15.88
CA LYS A 658 24.07 9.78 15.87
C LYS A 658 23.97 8.28 15.61
N ASP A 659 23.01 7.62 16.25
CA ASP A 659 22.80 6.17 16.10
C ASP A 659 22.33 5.80 14.70
N ILE A 660 21.47 6.62 14.08
CA ILE A 660 21.04 6.46 12.68
C ILE A 660 22.24 6.57 11.74
N LYS A 661 23.08 7.59 11.93
CA LYS A 661 24.31 7.77 11.14
C LYS A 661 25.30 6.63 11.34
N GLU A 662 25.44 6.13 12.58
CA GLU A 662 26.27 4.96 12.90
C GLU A 662 25.75 3.71 12.18
N ALA A 663 24.45 3.43 12.24
CA ALA A 663 23.85 2.27 11.56
C ALA A 663 24.12 2.31 10.05
N VAL A 664 23.91 3.45 9.40
CA VAL A 664 24.16 3.62 7.96
C VAL A 664 25.66 3.50 7.62
N SER A 665 26.55 4.05 8.45
CA SER A 665 28.01 3.90 8.27
C SER A 665 28.42 2.43 8.35
N LEU A 666 27.96 1.73 9.38
CA LEU A 666 28.24 0.30 9.57
C LEU A 666 27.70 -0.55 8.41
N MET A 667 26.51 -0.23 7.88
CA MET A 667 25.99 -0.91 6.69
C MET A 667 26.92 -0.72 5.49
N LYS A 668 27.36 0.52 5.23
CA LYS A 668 28.29 0.83 4.14
C LYS A 668 29.64 0.14 4.30
N GLU A 669 30.19 0.12 5.51
CA GLU A 669 31.47 -0.55 5.83
C GLU A 669 31.42 -2.06 5.64
N ASN A 670 30.24 -2.67 5.79
CA ASN A 670 30.02 -4.11 5.68
C ASN A 670 29.27 -4.51 4.41
N GLU A 671 29.26 -3.65 3.39
CA GLU A 671 28.62 -3.88 2.07
C GLU A 671 27.11 -4.19 2.15
N ALA A 672 26.46 -3.88 3.28
CA ALA A 672 25.02 -3.99 3.43
C ALA A 672 24.32 -2.79 2.81
N SER A 673 23.10 -3.00 2.31
CA SER A 673 22.30 -1.95 1.68
C SER A 673 20.82 -2.10 2.04
N PHE A 674 20.05 -1.06 1.79
CA PHE A 674 18.62 -0.97 2.06
C PHE A 674 18.03 0.23 1.29
N ALA A 675 16.70 0.33 1.24
CA ALA A 675 15.99 1.37 0.50
C ALA A 675 15.69 2.63 1.33
N GLY A 676 15.73 2.55 2.66
CA GLY A 676 15.46 3.68 3.56
C GLY A 676 14.81 3.28 4.87
N PHE A 677 14.20 4.24 5.56
CA PHE A 677 13.58 4.04 6.87
C PHE A 677 12.06 4.27 6.83
N ALA A 678 11.37 3.54 7.70
CA ALA A 678 9.99 3.81 8.07
C ALA A 678 9.91 4.13 9.57
N VAL A 679 9.00 5.01 9.96
CA VAL A 679 8.82 5.42 11.36
C VAL A 679 7.46 4.95 11.89
N TRP A 680 7.49 4.14 12.95
CA TRP A 680 6.33 3.85 13.80
C TRP A 680 6.42 4.74 15.05
N SER A 681 5.62 5.79 15.22
CA SER A 681 4.68 6.39 14.26
C SER A 681 4.82 7.93 14.24
N ILE A 682 4.22 8.57 13.23
CA ILE A 682 4.38 10.01 12.96
C ILE A 682 3.97 10.87 14.16
N ASP A 683 2.90 10.51 14.85
CA ASP A 683 2.39 11.23 16.02
C ASP A 683 3.36 11.18 17.22
N PHE A 684 4.07 10.08 17.41
CA PHE A 684 5.15 9.99 18.40
C PHE A 684 6.31 10.91 18.01
N ASP A 685 6.77 10.86 16.76
CA ASP A 685 7.89 11.71 16.33
C ASP A 685 7.55 13.20 16.46
N ALA A 686 6.31 13.59 16.22
CA ALA A 686 5.85 14.98 16.36
C ALA A 686 5.58 15.44 17.79
N THR A 687 5.48 14.52 18.75
CA THR A 687 5.16 14.85 20.13
C THR A 687 6.42 15.30 20.87
N ASN A 688 6.37 16.46 21.53
CA ASN A 688 7.46 16.87 22.42
C ASN A 688 7.41 16.04 23.71
N ILE A 689 8.53 15.40 24.06
CA ILE A 689 8.67 14.60 25.29
C ILE A 689 9.73 15.27 26.16
N ASN A 690 9.34 15.74 27.34
CA ASN A 690 10.26 16.43 28.24
C ASN A 690 11.03 15.43 29.12
N ASN A 691 12.14 15.90 29.68
CA ASN A 691 12.89 15.13 30.67
C ASN A 691 11.98 14.78 31.86
N GLY A 692 11.91 13.49 32.20
CA GLY A 692 11.06 12.97 33.26
C GLY A 692 9.66 12.55 32.83
N ASP A 693 9.25 12.75 31.57
CA ASP A 693 7.94 12.27 31.07
C ASP A 693 7.95 10.76 30.77
N LEU A 694 9.08 10.22 30.31
CA LEU A 694 9.32 8.80 30.07
C LEU A 694 10.66 8.35 30.67
N GLY A 695 11.04 8.88 31.82
CA GLY A 695 12.26 8.57 32.55
C GLY A 695 13.22 9.74 32.66
N ASN A 696 14.08 9.66 33.69
CA ASN A 696 15.15 10.62 33.91
C ASN A 696 16.17 10.47 32.77
N ASP A 697 16.52 11.57 32.11
CA ASP A 697 17.52 11.68 31.03
C ASP A 697 17.06 11.31 29.62
N TYR A 698 15.75 11.19 29.37
CA TYR A 698 15.20 11.10 28.01
C TYR A 698 14.38 12.34 27.66
N ASN A 699 14.65 12.93 26.50
CA ASN A 699 13.79 13.92 25.87
C ASN A 699 13.67 13.63 24.38
N HIS A 700 12.60 14.13 23.76
CA HIS A 700 12.40 14.06 22.33
C HIS A 700 11.97 15.42 21.80
N LYS A 701 12.70 15.93 20.80
CA LYS A 701 12.30 17.12 20.06
C LYS A 701 11.40 16.69 18.90
N PRO A 702 10.24 17.34 18.70
CA PRO A 702 9.36 17.07 17.58
C PRO A 702 10.11 16.98 16.25
N TRP A 703 9.81 15.93 15.48
CA TRP A 703 10.29 15.66 14.11
C TRP A 703 11.79 15.36 13.99
N SER A 704 12.49 15.18 15.11
CA SER A 704 13.93 14.94 15.09
C SER A 704 14.29 13.60 14.46
N THR A 705 13.46 12.56 14.58
CA THR A 705 13.71 11.26 13.94
C THR A 705 13.55 11.38 12.42
N THR A 706 12.47 12.01 11.94
CA THR A 706 12.25 12.25 10.51
C THR A 706 13.36 13.09 9.88
N ALA A 707 13.80 14.15 10.57
CA ALA A 707 14.91 14.98 10.10
C ALA A 707 16.23 14.19 10.00
N ALA A 708 16.50 13.31 10.98
CA ALA A 708 17.69 12.48 10.94
C ALA A 708 17.68 11.48 9.76
N ILE A 709 16.53 10.89 9.44
CA ILE A 709 16.44 9.93 8.31
C ILE A 709 16.34 10.62 6.94
N SER A 710 15.89 11.88 6.86
CA SER A 710 15.87 12.62 5.59
C SER A 710 17.27 13.00 5.10
N ASP A 711 18.22 13.12 6.01
CA ASP A 711 19.57 13.61 5.74
C ASP A 711 20.57 12.48 5.44
N ILE A 712 20.12 11.23 5.37
CA ILE A 712 21.01 10.08 5.12
C ILE A 712 21.40 9.97 3.65
N SER A 713 22.58 9.41 3.42
CA SER A 713 22.99 8.93 2.10
C SER A 713 22.93 7.40 2.12
N LEU A 714 22.13 6.81 1.24
CA LEU A 714 22.01 5.35 1.15
C LEU A 714 23.37 4.71 0.80
N PRO A 715 23.73 3.56 1.41
CA PRO A 715 24.85 2.76 0.96
C PRO A 715 24.67 2.35 -0.51
N PRO A 716 25.76 2.17 -1.28
CA PRO A 716 25.69 1.68 -2.65
C PRO A 716 24.85 0.40 -2.73
N MET A 717 23.99 0.31 -3.74
CA MET A 717 23.16 -0.87 -3.95
C MET A 717 24.01 -2.01 -4.49
N VAL A 718 24.52 -2.84 -3.59
CA VAL A 718 25.38 -3.98 -3.89
C VAL A 718 24.69 -5.23 -3.34
N SER A 719 23.55 -5.62 -3.92
CA SER A 719 22.96 -6.93 -3.61
C SER A 719 23.79 -8.01 -4.30
N GLN A 720 24.55 -8.78 -3.52
CA GLN A 720 25.46 -9.84 -4.01
C GLN A 720 24.98 -11.25 -3.63
N LEU A 721 23.68 -11.48 -3.48
CA LEU A 721 23.19 -12.84 -3.32
C LEU A 721 23.39 -13.56 -4.65
N LYS A 722 24.39 -14.44 -4.70
CA LYS A 722 24.68 -15.26 -5.88
C LYS A 722 23.90 -16.54 -5.71
N ASP A 723 23.08 -16.90 -6.70
CA ASP A 723 22.53 -18.25 -6.84
C ASP A 723 23.68 -19.26 -6.92
N GLN A 724 24.17 -19.75 -5.78
CA GLN A 724 25.10 -20.86 -5.74
C GLN A 724 24.33 -22.14 -6.04
N ILE A 725 24.12 -22.41 -7.33
CA ILE A 725 24.05 -23.80 -7.78
C ILE A 725 25.40 -24.41 -7.39
N LYS A 726 25.43 -25.20 -6.31
CA LYS A 726 26.58 -26.02 -5.90
C LYS A 726 26.93 -27.00 -7.02
N SER A 727 27.63 -26.53 -8.03
CA SER A 727 28.29 -27.35 -9.04
C SER A 727 29.63 -27.80 -8.48
N GLN A 728 29.63 -28.89 -7.72
CA GLN A 728 30.87 -29.62 -7.49
C GLN A 728 31.32 -30.23 -8.81
N ALA A 729 32.28 -29.57 -9.45
CA ALA A 729 32.99 -30.08 -10.60
C ALA A 729 33.69 -31.41 -10.25
N LYS A 730 33.14 -32.52 -10.76
CA LYS A 730 33.92 -33.72 -11.05
C LYS A 730 34.07 -33.82 -12.56
N ILE A 731 35.30 -33.55 -13.00
CA ILE A 731 35.79 -33.76 -14.36
C ILE A 731 35.62 -35.24 -14.73
N ILE A 732 34.81 -35.53 -15.76
CA ILE A 732 34.88 -36.77 -16.55
C ILE A 732 34.69 -36.39 -18.04
N PRO A 733 35.50 -36.93 -18.98
CA PRO A 733 35.62 -36.41 -20.35
C PRO A 733 34.39 -36.67 -21.24
N SER A 734 34.28 -35.83 -22.26
CA SER A 734 33.27 -35.81 -23.31
C SER A 734 33.09 -37.16 -24.03
N ILE A 735 31.83 -37.63 -24.10
CA ILE A 735 31.36 -38.46 -25.20
C ILE A 735 30.15 -37.74 -25.81
N GLN A 736 30.33 -37.33 -27.07
CA GLN A 736 29.27 -36.85 -27.94
C GLN A 736 28.23 -37.96 -28.17
N GLY A 737 26.97 -37.60 -28.04
CA GLY A 737 25.84 -38.43 -28.45
C GLY A 737 24.57 -37.61 -28.39
N GLN A 738 24.22 -36.96 -29.52
CA GLN A 738 22.88 -36.43 -29.73
C GLN A 738 21.88 -37.58 -29.61
N GLN A 739 20.93 -37.47 -28.67
CA GLN A 739 19.67 -38.18 -28.76
C GLN A 739 18.54 -37.29 -28.24
N GLN A 740 17.57 -37.08 -29.13
CA GLN A 740 16.34 -36.33 -28.93
C GLN A 740 15.57 -36.88 -27.73
N ASN A 741 15.25 -36.02 -26.76
CA ASN A 741 14.49 -36.40 -25.58
C ASN A 741 12.99 -36.39 -25.93
N ILE A 742 12.44 -37.56 -26.18
CA ILE A 742 11.00 -37.81 -26.15
C ILE A 742 10.62 -37.91 -24.67
N ASP A 743 9.76 -37.02 -24.17
CA ASP A 743 9.29 -37.06 -22.78
C ASP A 743 8.44 -38.31 -22.56
N THR A 744 9.02 -39.33 -21.94
CA THR A 744 8.38 -40.63 -21.68
C THR A 744 7.76 -40.70 -20.28
N GLY A 745 7.82 -39.62 -19.48
CA GLY A 745 7.30 -39.59 -18.12
C GLY A 745 8.04 -40.52 -17.13
N ILE A 746 9.25 -40.98 -17.46
CA ILE A 746 10.07 -41.87 -16.63
C ILE A 746 11.39 -41.19 -16.28
N ILE A 747 11.70 -41.08 -14.99
CA ILE A 747 12.88 -40.36 -14.48
C ILE A 747 14.01 -41.37 -14.18
N ASN A 748 15.25 -41.15 -14.60
CA ASN A 748 16.36 -42.02 -14.20
C ASN A 748 16.79 -41.70 -12.76
N TYR A 749 16.84 -42.67 -11.86
CA TYR A 749 17.31 -42.45 -10.48
C TYR A 749 18.85 -42.39 -10.45
N PRO A 750 19.49 -41.45 -9.72
CA PRO A 750 18.95 -40.56 -8.68
C PRO A 750 18.55 -39.14 -9.14
N ASP A 751 18.20 -38.94 -10.41
CA ASP A 751 17.86 -37.61 -10.90
C ASP A 751 16.53 -37.14 -10.31
N ARG A 752 16.48 -35.87 -9.89
CA ARG A 752 15.29 -35.22 -9.35
C ARG A 752 14.73 -35.85 -8.04
N ILE A 753 15.56 -36.50 -7.25
CA ILE A 753 15.25 -36.82 -5.84
C ILE A 753 14.83 -35.54 -5.11
N GLY A 754 13.68 -35.58 -4.43
CA GLY A 754 12.98 -34.42 -3.85
C GLY A 754 11.69 -34.06 -4.61
N SER A 755 11.58 -34.45 -5.89
CA SER A 755 10.42 -34.14 -6.74
C SER A 755 9.50 -35.31 -7.04
N TYR A 756 9.82 -36.52 -6.54
CA TYR A 756 9.00 -37.70 -6.79
C TYR A 756 7.70 -37.58 -6.02
N ASN A 757 6.60 -37.95 -6.66
CA ASN A 757 5.30 -38.14 -6.03
C ASN A 757 4.86 -39.60 -6.18
N ALA A 758 3.70 -39.98 -5.64
CA ALA A 758 3.26 -41.38 -5.70
C ALA A 758 3.11 -41.93 -7.11
N ASP A 759 2.93 -41.06 -8.12
CA ASP A 759 2.78 -41.44 -9.53
C ASP A 759 4.08 -41.44 -10.32
N THR A 760 5.18 -40.98 -9.73
CA THR A 760 6.48 -40.94 -10.37
C THR A 760 7.02 -42.35 -10.61
N ILE A 761 7.33 -42.65 -11.87
CA ILE A 761 8.01 -43.87 -12.27
C ILE A 761 9.47 -43.51 -12.52
N ILE A 762 10.36 -44.17 -11.78
CA ILE A 762 11.80 -44.04 -11.96
C ILE A 762 12.37 -45.27 -12.67
N ASN A 763 13.50 -45.11 -13.33
CA ASN A 763 14.31 -46.20 -13.85
C ASN A 763 15.62 -46.27 -13.05
N PHE A 764 15.92 -47.43 -12.46
CA PHE A 764 17.14 -47.68 -11.71
C PHE A 764 17.69 -49.06 -12.07
N GLN A 765 18.96 -49.12 -12.52
CA GLN A 765 19.64 -50.36 -12.94
C GLN A 765 18.85 -51.21 -13.96
N GLY A 766 18.19 -50.57 -14.92
CA GLY A 766 17.44 -51.24 -16.00
C GLY A 766 16.07 -51.77 -15.58
N LYS A 767 15.60 -51.45 -14.38
CA LYS A 767 14.29 -51.80 -13.85
C LYS A 767 13.50 -50.55 -13.49
N LYS A 768 12.19 -50.59 -13.69
CA LYS A 768 11.30 -49.46 -13.38
C LYS A 768 10.72 -49.62 -12.00
N TYR A 769 10.68 -48.54 -11.23
CA TYR A 769 10.13 -48.51 -9.88
C TYR A 769 9.13 -47.38 -9.75
N LYS A 770 8.08 -47.60 -8.96
CA LYS A 770 7.13 -46.57 -8.57
C LYS A 770 7.06 -46.50 -7.06
N CYS A 771 6.83 -45.31 -6.55
CA CYS A 771 6.70 -45.08 -5.12
C CYS A 771 5.43 -45.81 -4.61
N LYS A 772 5.53 -46.50 -3.47
CA LYS A 772 4.49 -47.43 -2.99
C LYS A 772 3.13 -46.78 -2.76
N SER A 773 3.14 -45.58 -2.18
CA SER A 773 1.96 -44.76 -2.01
C SER A 773 2.36 -43.31 -1.71
N ASN A 774 1.36 -42.43 -1.58
CA ASN A 774 1.57 -41.04 -1.17
C ASN A 774 2.20 -40.90 0.22
N LEU A 775 2.06 -41.90 1.10
CA LEU A 775 2.62 -41.86 2.46
C LEU A 775 4.14 -42.08 2.48
N GLU A 776 4.66 -42.91 1.57
CA GLU A 776 6.07 -43.23 1.46
C GLU A 776 6.84 -42.31 0.51
N VAL A 777 6.21 -41.26 -0.04
CA VAL A 777 6.85 -40.28 -0.93
C VAL A 777 8.07 -39.63 -0.28
N LYS A 778 8.03 -39.36 1.03
CA LYS A 778 9.21 -38.86 1.77
C LYS A 778 10.37 -39.85 1.71
N LEU A 779 10.09 -41.15 1.79
CA LEU A 779 11.12 -42.20 1.70
C LEU A 779 11.62 -42.36 0.25
N CYS A 780 10.75 -42.26 -0.75
CA CYS A 780 11.16 -42.30 -2.17
C CYS A 780 12.10 -41.14 -2.53
N ASN A 781 11.96 -40.01 -1.86
CA ASN A 781 12.84 -38.85 -2.04
C ASN A 781 14.05 -38.86 -1.09
N ASP A 782 14.33 -39.96 -0.39
CA ASP A 782 15.49 -40.13 0.48
C ASP A 782 16.49 -41.14 -0.14
N LYS A 783 17.76 -40.74 -0.23
CA LYS A 783 18.86 -41.55 -0.78
C LYS A 783 19.11 -42.83 0.03
N GLY A 784 18.77 -42.85 1.33
CA GLY A 784 18.84 -44.03 2.19
C GLY A 784 17.90 -45.16 1.79
N TYR A 785 16.89 -44.86 0.96
CA TYR A 785 15.88 -45.80 0.47
C TYR A 785 15.98 -46.01 -1.05
N ILE A 786 17.17 -45.92 -1.62
CA ILE A 786 17.47 -46.26 -3.02
C ILE A 786 16.83 -47.60 -3.45
N PRO A 787 16.21 -47.69 -4.64
CA PRO A 787 15.64 -48.96 -5.11
C PRO A 787 16.70 -50.07 -5.13
N ASN A 788 16.35 -51.28 -4.67
CA ASN A 788 17.27 -52.40 -4.42
C ASN A 788 18.36 -52.17 -3.35
N GLY A 789 18.37 -51.04 -2.62
CA GLY A 789 19.19 -50.83 -1.43
C GLY A 789 18.63 -51.53 -0.19
N LEU A 790 19.40 -51.50 0.90
CA LEU A 790 19.10 -52.19 2.17
C LEU A 790 17.69 -51.89 2.71
N TYR A 791 17.21 -50.65 2.51
CA TYR A 791 15.87 -50.18 2.93
C TYR A 791 14.96 -49.81 1.76
N GLY A 792 15.41 -49.98 0.50
CA GLY A 792 14.69 -49.51 -0.69
C GLY A 792 13.31 -50.14 -0.88
N TYR A 793 13.12 -51.36 -0.40
CA TYR A 793 11.83 -52.06 -0.42
C TYR A 793 10.76 -51.39 0.45
N LEU A 794 11.12 -50.44 1.32
CA LEU A 794 10.16 -49.66 2.12
C LEU A 794 9.55 -48.51 1.32
N ALA A 795 10.24 -48.03 0.27
CA ALA A 795 9.82 -46.89 -0.53
C ALA A 795 9.31 -47.28 -1.93
N TRP A 796 9.91 -48.31 -2.56
CA TRP A 796 9.73 -48.59 -3.99
C TRP A 796 9.06 -49.94 -4.30
N ASP A 797 8.17 -49.94 -5.28
CA ASP A 797 7.65 -51.14 -5.96
C ASP A 797 8.21 -51.23 -7.39
N GLU A 798 8.82 -52.35 -7.74
CA GLU A 798 9.30 -52.62 -9.11
C GLU A 798 8.11 -52.88 -10.04
N ILE A 799 7.95 -52.07 -11.09
CA ILE A 799 6.92 -52.24 -12.11
C ILE A 799 7.51 -53.03 -13.30
N ASN A 800 7.15 -54.31 -13.39
CA ASN A 800 7.38 -55.11 -14.59
C ASN A 800 6.18 -54.98 -15.55
N ILE A 801 6.33 -54.21 -16.63
CA ILE A 801 5.33 -54.17 -17.70
C ILE A 801 5.59 -55.34 -18.66
N THR A 802 4.96 -56.46 -18.38
CA THR A 802 4.58 -57.42 -19.43
C THR A 802 3.12 -57.79 -19.22
N ASN A 803 2.27 -57.22 -20.07
CA ASN A 803 0.86 -57.58 -20.24
C ASN A 803 0.73 -59.09 -20.48
N GLN A 804 -0.24 -59.76 -19.85
CA GLN A 804 -1.01 -60.84 -20.47
C GLN A 804 -2.29 -61.21 -19.67
N THR A 805 -3.43 -60.85 -20.28
CA THR A 805 -4.72 -61.57 -20.43
C THR A 805 -5.21 -62.61 -19.41
N LYS A 806 -6.49 -62.41 -18.99
CA LYS A 806 -7.38 -63.33 -18.26
C LYS A 806 -7.55 -64.70 -18.93
N VAL A 807 -7.45 -65.79 -18.14
CA VAL A 807 -8.19 -67.05 -18.35
C VAL A 807 -8.58 -67.67 -16.99
N LYS A 808 -9.88 -67.97 -16.80
CA LYS A 808 -10.42 -68.75 -15.66
C LYS A 808 -10.05 -70.24 -15.82
N ARG A 809 -9.49 -70.87 -14.78
CA ARG A 809 -9.38 -72.34 -14.65
C ARG A 809 -10.07 -72.80 -13.36
N LYS A 810 -11.01 -73.76 -13.47
CA LYS A 810 -11.69 -74.43 -12.34
C LYS A 810 -10.65 -75.06 -11.39
N GLN A 811 -10.67 -74.68 -10.12
CA GLN A 811 -9.82 -75.28 -9.08
C GLN A 811 -10.47 -76.51 -8.44
N ARG A 812 -9.68 -77.56 -8.22
CA ARG A 812 -10.01 -78.79 -7.48
C ARG A 812 -10.36 -78.47 -6.02
N LYS A 813 -11.39 -79.14 -5.46
CA LYS A 813 -11.77 -79.06 -4.04
C LYS A 813 -10.83 -79.94 -3.18
N LEU A 814 -10.42 -79.41 -2.03
CA LEU A 814 -9.58 -80.09 -1.03
C LEU A 814 -10.41 -81.07 -0.19
N THR A 815 -9.86 -82.25 0.08
CA THR A 815 -10.45 -83.23 0.99
C THR A 815 -10.08 -82.92 2.45
N ALA A 816 -11.00 -83.16 3.40
CA ALA A 816 -10.78 -82.82 4.80
C ALA A 816 -9.56 -83.56 5.39
N GLY A 817 -8.64 -82.83 6.01
CA GLY A 817 -7.38 -83.35 6.57
C GLY A 817 -6.19 -83.40 5.61
N GLU A 818 -6.35 -83.06 4.33
CA GLU A 818 -5.27 -83.10 3.33
C GLU A 818 -4.25 -81.94 3.50
N ILE A 819 -3.02 -82.24 3.92
CA ILE A 819 -1.98 -81.19 4.11
C ILE A 819 -1.44 -80.72 2.76
N VAL A 820 -1.52 -79.42 2.48
CA VAL A 820 -1.10 -78.84 1.19
C VAL A 820 -0.16 -77.64 1.33
N LYS A 821 0.67 -77.37 0.32
CA LYS A 821 1.60 -76.23 0.33
C LYS A 821 0.90 -74.91 -0.01
N TYR A 822 1.00 -73.92 0.87
CA TYR A 822 0.55 -72.55 0.61
C TYR A 822 1.44 -71.89 -0.46
N PRO A 823 0.91 -71.09 -1.42
CA PRO A 823 -0.47 -70.59 -1.55
C PRO A 823 -1.38 -71.44 -2.45
N LYS A 824 -1.09 -72.73 -2.66
CA LYS A 824 -1.94 -73.56 -3.56
C LYS A 824 -3.30 -73.78 -2.92
N PHE A 825 -4.38 -73.55 -3.68
CA PHE A 825 -5.79 -73.71 -3.28
C PHE A 825 -6.41 -72.59 -2.40
N ILE A 826 -5.82 -71.39 -2.39
CA ILE A 826 -6.46 -70.19 -1.81
C ILE A 826 -7.85 -70.00 -2.43
N GLY A 827 -8.88 -69.94 -1.58
CA GLY A 827 -10.30 -69.96 -1.92
C GLY A 827 -11.02 -71.21 -1.42
N ASN A 828 -10.29 -72.28 -1.11
CA ASN A 828 -10.84 -73.61 -0.78
C ASN A 828 -10.33 -74.20 0.56
N TYR A 829 -9.63 -73.43 1.41
CA TYR A 829 -9.25 -73.90 2.75
C TYR A 829 -10.44 -73.88 3.70
N ASN A 830 -10.61 -74.92 4.51
CA ASN A 830 -11.61 -74.95 5.58
C ASN A 830 -10.95 -74.68 6.94
N VAL A 831 -11.74 -74.31 7.95
CA VAL A 831 -11.23 -74.23 9.33
C VAL A 831 -10.71 -75.61 9.76
N GLY A 832 -9.53 -75.65 10.39
CA GLY A 832 -8.79 -76.88 10.72
C GLY A 832 -7.91 -77.41 9.59
N GLN A 833 -7.90 -76.76 8.41
CA GLN A 833 -7.04 -77.19 7.30
C GLN A 833 -5.58 -76.82 7.57
N ILE A 834 -4.69 -77.82 7.53
CA ILE A 834 -3.25 -77.61 7.72
C ILE A 834 -2.58 -77.33 6.37
N VAL A 835 -1.79 -76.27 6.32
CA VAL A 835 -0.98 -75.89 5.16
C VAL A 835 0.49 -75.74 5.52
N ILE A 836 1.37 -75.98 4.56
CA ILE A 836 2.82 -75.78 4.71
C ILE A 836 3.19 -74.48 4.01
N ALA A 837 3.72 -73.50 4.75
CA ALA A 837 4.23 -72.24 4.21
C ALA A 837 5.70 -72.10 4.64
N GLY A 838 6.61 -72.11 3.67
CA GLY A 838 8.04 -72.25 3.95
C GLY A 838 8.36 -73.64 4.50
N ASP A 839 9.09 -73.66 5.61
CA ASP A 839 9.45 -74.81 6.46
C ASP A 839 8.47 -75.03 7.62
N ARG A 840 7.45 -74.17 7.75
CA ARG A 840 6.51 -74.12 8.88
C ARG A 840 5.12 -74.64 8.50
N LYS A 841 4.44 -75.30 9.45
CA LYS A 841 3.06 -75.81 9.32
C LYS A 841 2.09 -74.88 10.03
N PHE A 842 0.98 -74.59 9.37
CA PHE A 842 -0.02 -73.67 9.87
C PHE A 842 -1.43 -74.25 9.74
N GLU A 843 -2.23 -74.13 10.78
CA GLU A 843 -3.64 -74.55 10.78
C GLU A 843 -4.56 -73.34 10.58
N CYS A 844 -5.49 -73.46 9.63
CA CYS A 844 -6.48 -72.42 9.37
C CYS A 844 -7.47 -72.27 10.53
N GLN A 845 -7.53 -71.10 11.14
CA GLN A 845 -8.45 -70.80 12.25
C GLN A 845 -9.75 -70.15 11.78
N ARG A 846 -9.68 -69.33 10.71
CA ARG A 846 -10.83 -68.57 10.18
C ARG A 846 -10.88 -68.65 8.67
N GLN A 847 -11.73 -69.52 8.14
CA GLN A 847 -11.81 -69.86 6.72
C GLN A 847 -11.89 -68.66 5.77
N GLN A 848 -12.67 -67.62 6.08
CA GLN A 848 -12.73 -66.42 5.24
C GLN A 848 -11.37 -65.72 5.13
N LEU A 849 -10.64 -65.58 6.24
CA LEU A 849 -9.33 -64.92 6.27
C LEU A 849 -8.22 -65.82 5.70
N CYS A 850 -8.26 -67.14 5.96
CA CYS A 850 -7.30 -68.09 5.40
C CYS A 850 -7.32 -68.09 3.86
N ASN A 851 -8.48 -67.83 3.26
CA ASN A 851 -8.66 -67.77 1.81
C ASN A 851 -8.40 -66.37 1.23
N ASP A 852 -7.97 -65.41 2.04
CA ASP A 852 -7.52 -64.09 1.61
C ASP A 852 -5.98 -64.01 1.68
N LYS A 853 -5.36 -63.58 0.57
CA LYS A 853 -3.89 -63.52 0.43
C LYS A 853 -3.24 -62.49 1.35
N SER A 854 -3.99 -61.48 1.81
CA SER A 854 -3.51 -60.46 2.74
C SER A 854 -3.19 -61.03 4.13
N TYR A 855 -3.85 -62.14 4.51
CA TYR A 855 -3.63 -62.85 5.76
C TYR A 855 -2.79 -64.13 5.56
N ARG A 856 -1.80 -64.12 4.65
CA ARG A 856 -0.93 -65.30 4.43
C ARG A 856 -0.23 -65.77 5.72
N PRO A 857 0.02 -67.08 5.93
CA PRO A 857 0.46 -67.61 7.23
C PRO A 857 1.72 -66.95 7.80
N MET A 858 2.75 -66.72 6.96
CA MET A 858 3.99 -66.04 7.36
C MET A 858 3.97 -64.50 7.13
N GLY A 859 2.79 -63.91 6.95
CA GLY A 859 2.61 -62.47 6.73
C GLY A 859 2.38 -61.69 8.03
N LYS A 860 2.55 -60.36 7.99
CA LYS A 860 2.37 -59.48 9.16
C LYS A 860 1.00 -59.61 9.85
N SER A 861 -0.04 -59.94 9.09
CA SER A 861 -1.41 -60.17 9.59
C SER A 861 -1.81 -61.65 9.58
N GLY A 862 -0.89 -62.56 9.25
CA GLY A 862 -1.14 -63.99 9.09
C GLY A 862 -1.65 -64.67 10.35
N TYR A 863 -1.17 -64.21 11.51
CA TYR A 863 -1.58 -64.72 12.84
C TYR A 863 -3.09 -64.58 13.12
N LEU A 864 -3.79 -63.68 12.42
CA LEU A 864 -5.24 -63.52 12.55
C LEU A 864 -6.04 -64.62 11.84
N ALA A 865 -5.42 -65.29 10.86
CA ALA A 865 -6.04 -66.33 10.05
C ALA A 865 -5.46 -67.72 10.32
N TRP A 866 -4.18 -67.80 10.68
CA TRP A 866 -3.41 -69.03 10.76
C TRP A 866 -2.73 -69.16 12.13
N SER A 867 -2.86 -70.34 12.72
CA SER A 867 -2.06 -70.72 13.90
C SER A 867 -0.83 -71.48 13.42
N ASP A 868 0.35 -71.07 13.87
CA ASP A 868 1.57 -71.82 13.60
C ASP A 868 1.67 -73.03 14.51
N ILE A 869 1.71 -74.21 13.92
CA ILE A 869 1.75 -75.50 14.62
C ILE A 869 3.07 -76.24 14.34
N THR A 870 4.11 -75.54 13.88
CA THR A 870 5.39 -76.15 13.45
C THR A 870 6.08 -76.89 14.58
N ASP A 871 6.09 -76.28 15.76
CA ASP A 871 6.69 -76.83 16.99
C ASP A 871 5.62 -77.28 18.00
N ASP A 872 4.34 -77.27 17.57
CA ASP A 872 3.22 -77.57 18.44
C ASP A 872 3.00 -79.08 18.51
N VAL A 873 3.66 -79.68 19.51
CA VAL A 873 3.40 -81.07 19.90
C VAL A 873 2.07 -81.20 20.67
N ALA A 874 1.30 -80.13 20.90
CA ALA A 874 0.04 -80.16 21.65
C ALA A 874 -1.19 -80.59 20.83
N HIS A 875 -1.01 -81.06 19.59
CA HIS A 875 -1.91 -82.09 19.06
C HIS A 875 -1.73 -83.45 19.76
N LEU A 876 -0.75 -83.54 20.67
CA LEU A 876 -0.63 -84.52 21.73
C LEU A 876 -0.71 -83.80 23.09
N VAL A 877 -1.94 -83.63 23.59
CA VAL A 877 -2.32 -83.60 25.02
C VAL A 877 -2.34 -82.23 25.77
N THR A 878 -3.57 -81.88 26.17
CA THR A 878 -4.17 -80.96 27.19
C THR A 878 -3.35 -80.13 28.23
N GLU A 879 -3.78 -78.86 28.39
CA GLU A 879 -3.83 -77.93 29.57
C GLU A 879 -2.72 -77.87 30.65
N ALA A 880 -2.18 -76.65 30.94
CA ALA A 880 -1.91 -76.14 32.31
C ALA A 880 -1.57 -74.61 32.36
N LYS A 881 -2.24 -73.87 33.26
CA LYS A 881 -1.94 -72.47 33.64
C LYS A 881 -0.75 -72.39 34.62
N GLN A 882 0.17 -71.45 34.45
CA GLN A 882 1.20 -71.10 35.46
C GLN A 882 0.57 -70.35 36.65
N PRO A 883 0.90 -70.70 37.92
CA PRO A 883 0.32 -70.07 39.10
C PRO A 883 0.94 -68.70 39.41
N ARG A 884 0.08 -67.73 39.77
CA ARG A 884 0.44 -66.35 40.19
C ARG A 884 1.12 -66.36 41.57
N PRO A 885 2.31 -65.75 41.75
CA PRO A 885 2.94 -65.64 43.06
C PRO A 885 2.07 -64.91 44.09
N GLN A 886 2.10 -65.35 45.35
CA GLN A 886 1.36 -64.74 46.45
C GLN A 886 1.85 -63.31 46.69
N GLY A 887 0.95 -62.33 46.68
CA GLY A 887 1.27 -60.90 46.80
C GLY A 887 1.36 -60.12 45.48
N ALA A 888 1.44 -60.79 44.32
CA ALA A 888 1.30 -60.15 43.02
C ALA A 888 -0.18 -60.02 42.64
N GLU A 889 -0.58 -58.91 42.01
CA GLU A 889 -1.88 -58.74 41.35
C GLU A 889 -1.83 -59.26 39.91
N TYR A 890 -0.71 -59.05 39.22
CA TYR A 890 -0.48 -59.47 37.84
C TYR A 890 0.90 -60.11 37.65
N ILE A 891 1.05 -60.89 36.58
CA ILE A 891 2.37 -61.30 36.08
C ILE A 891 2.70 -60.36 34.93
N TYR A 892 3.77 -59.59 35.02
CA TYR A 892 4.16 -58.65 33.95
C TYR A 892 4.54 -59.42 32.68
N PRO A 893 4.14 -58.96 31.47
CA PRO A 893 3.40 -57.72 31.16
C PRO A 893 1.88 -57.91 31.02
N TYR A 894 1.31 -59.01 31.53
CA TYR A 894 -0.13 -59.28 31.34
C TYR A 894 -0.98 -58.24 32.07
N GLY A 895 -1.90 -57.60 31.32
CA GLY A 895 -2.76 -56.53 31.81
C GLY A 895 -2.04 -55.19 31.97
N ILE A 896 -0.99 -54.91 31.19
CA ILE A 896 -0.18 -53.68 31.32
C ILE A 896 -0.99 -52.38 31.22
N GLU A 897 -2.09 -52.37 30.48
CA GLU A 897 -3.00 -51.23 30.37
C GLU A 897 -3.80 -50.98 31.66
N ASP A 898 -3.94 -51.99 32.52
CA ASP A 898 -4.71 -51.95 33.77
C ASP A 898 -3.87 -51.55 35.00
N TYR A 899 -2.57 -51.29 34.81
CA TYR A 899 -1.67 -50.94 35.90
C TYR A 899 -1.91 -49.50 36.36
N LYS A 900 -2.10 -49.34 37.66
CA LYS A 900 -2.34 -48.05 38.32
C LYS A 900 -1.36 -47.84 39.47
N ALA A 901 -1.29 -46.61 39.96
CA ALA A 901 -0.49 -46.24 41.12
C ALA A 901 -0.71 -47.26 42.26
N GLY A 902 0.37 -47.91 42.72
CA GLY A 902 0.33 -48.93 43.76
C GLY A 902 0.11 -50.38 43.31
N THR A 903 -0.16 -50.65 42.03
CA THR A 903 -0.32 -52.02 41.49
C THR A 903 0.95 -52.84 41.68
N ILE A 904 0.81 -54.08 42.18
CA ILE A 904 1.93 -55.01 42.40
C ILE A 904 1.98 -56.05 41.28
N VAL A 905 3.12 -56.13 40.58
CA VAL A 905 3.35 -57.11 39.50
C VAL A 905 4.51 -58.03 39.82
N ALA A 906 4.43 -59.27 39.34
CA ALA A 906 5.51 -60.23 39.38
C ALA A 906 6.29 -60.24 38.06
N VAL A 907 7.61 -60.08 38.16
CA VAL A 907 8.56 -60.40 37.08
C VAL A 907 9.41 -61.56 37.59
N GLY A 908 9.13 -62.78 37.12
CA GLY A 908 9.70 -64.00 37.71
C GLY A 908 9.28 -64.18 39.18
N GLN A 909 10.25 -64.24 40.09
CA GLN A 909 10.03 -64.33 41.55
C GLN A 909 10.06 -62.97 42.26
N GLY A 910 10.38 -61.88 41.55
CA GLY A 910 10.48 -60.53 42.13
C GLY A 910 9.14 -59.79 42.09
N LEU A 911 8.77 -59.16 43.20
CA LEU A 911 7.59 -58.30 43.29
C LEU A 911 7.98 -56.82 43.13
N TYR A 912 7.22 -56.10 42.33
CA TYR A 912 7.43 -54.69 42.02
C TYR A 912 6.11 -53.93 42.16
N ARG A 913 6.15 -52.80 42.88
CA ARG A 913 5.00 -51.93 43.08
C ARG A 913 5.15 -50.68 42.21
N CYS A 914 4.12 -50.36 41.43
CA CYS A 914 4.06 -49.11 40.67
C CYS A 914 4.07 -47.91 41.63
N ASN A 915 4.93 -46.92 41.36
CA ASN A 915 5.11 -45.75 42.22
C ASN A 915 3.81 -44.93 42.37
N LEU A 916 3.66 -44.23 43.50
CA LEU A 916 2.52 -43.34 43.74
C LEU A 916 2.87 -41.91 43.29
N GLY A 917 2.04 -41.30 42.45
CA GLY A 917 2.28 -39.95 41.91
C GLY A 917 2.20 -39.88 40.38
N PRO A 918 2.63 -38.77 39.76
CA PRO A 918 2.68 -38.59 38.29
C PRO A 918 3.42 -39.72 37.56
N GLU A 919 4.41 -40.31 38.23
CA GLU A 919 5.27 -41.38 37.75
C GLU A 919 4.50 -42.69 37.49
N SER A 920 3.32 -42.86 38.10
CA SER A 920 2.45 -44.03 37.88
C SER A 920 1.96 -44.18 36.43
N SER A 921 1.91 -43.07 35.68
CA SER A 921 1.55 -43.07 34.26
C SER A 921 2.56 -43.82 33.38
N LEU A 922 3.79 -44.03 33.87
CA LEU A 922 4.86 -44.73 33.17
C LEU A 922 4.75 -46.26 33.33
N CYS A 923 4.02 -46.76 34.33
CA CYS A 923 3.89 -48.19 34.61
C CYS A 923 3.16 -48.96 33.49
N THR A 924 2.37 -48.29 32.66
CA THR A 924 1.65 -48.90 31.53
C THR A 924 2.48 -48.95 30.24
N SER A 925 3.72 -48.46 30.26
CA SER A 925 4.63 -48.42 29.11
C SER A 925 5.69 -49.51 29.18
N GLU A 926 5.84 -50.30 28.11
CA GLU A 926 6.84 -51.38 28.03
C GLU A 926 8.29 -50.87 28.14
N ALA A 927 8.53 -49.58 27.82
CA ALA A 927 9.85 -48.96 27.96
C ALA A 927 10.32 -48.85 29.43
N TYR A 928 9.39 -48.88 30.38
CA TYR A 928 9.63 -48.81 31.82
C TYR A 928 9.39 -50.17 32.50
N ASN A 929 9.86 -51.26 31.88
CA ASN A 929 9.81 -52.60 32.47
C ASN A 929 10.36 -52.60 33.92
N PRO A 930 9.68 -53.21 34.91
CA PRO A 930 10.11 -53.19 36.31
C PRO A 930 11.53 -53.72 36.58
N ALA A 931 12.03 -54.63 35.74
CA ALA A 931 13.39 -55.17 35.81
C ALA A 931 14.35 -54.55 34.76
N GLY A 932 13.88 -53.57 33.98
CA GLY A 932 14.61 -52.92 32.89
C GLY A 932 15.40 -51.68 33.34
N LYS A 933 16.19 -51.13 32.41
CA LYS A 933 17.14 -50.02 32.65
C LYS A 933 16.50 -48.76 33.25
N TYR A 934 15.25 -48.47 32.89
CA TYR A 934 14.48 -47.31 33.35
C TYR A 934 13.40 -47.70 34.37
N GLY A 935 13.41 -48.96 34.85
CA GLY A 935 12.35 -49.51 35.70
C GLY A 935 12.19 -48.79 37.03
N THR A 936 13.26 -48.27 37.62
CA THR A 936 13.24 -47.55 38.91
C THR A 936 12.45 -46.25 38.87
N ASP A 937 12.25 -45.66 37.69
CA ASP A 937 11.53 -44.40 37.52
C ASP A 937 10.01 -44.61 37.69
N ALA A 938 9.52 -45.82 37.37
CA ALA A 938 8.11 -46.19 37.45
C ALA A 938 7.80 -47.21 38.57
N TRP A 939 8.79 -48.00 39.02
CA TRP A 939 8.59 -49.15 39.90
C TRP A 939 9.53 -49.17 41.11
N THR A 940 8.96 -49.51 42.26
CA THR A 940 9.69 -49.82 43.50
C THR A 940 9.68 -51.32 43.75
N LYS A 941 10.85 -51.96 43.85
CA LYS A 941 10.96 -53.38 44.22
C LYS A 941 10.56 -53.57 45.69
N ILE A 942 9.75 -54.59 45.97
CA ILE A 942 9.30 -54.91 47.33
C ILE A 942 9.75 -56.32 47.73
N ASP A 943 10.20 -56.47 48.98
CA ASP A 943 10.63 -57.76 49.51
C ASP A 943 9.42 -58.62 49.87
N GLY A 944 9.35 -59.84 49.31
CA GLY A 944 8.29 -60.80 49.59
C GLY A 944 8.50 -61.49 50.93
N LYS A 945 7.61 -61.26 51.89
CA LYS A 945 7.35 -62.18 53.00
C LYS A 945 5.92 -62.66 52.93
#